data_AF-A0A9J6FVK3-F1
#
_entry.id   AF-A0A9J6FVK3-F1
#
_cell.length_a   1.000
_cell.length_b   1.000
_cell.length_c   1.000
_cell.angle_alpha   90.00
_cell.angle_beta   90.00
_cell.angle_gamma   90.00
#
_symmetry.space_group_name_H-M   'P 1'
#
loop_
_entity.id
_entity.type
_entity.pdbx_description
1 polymer ?
#
loop_
_entity_poly.entity_id
_entity_poly.type
_entity_poly.pdbx_seq_one_letter_code
_entity_poly.pdbx_strand_id
1 'polypeptide(L)'
;MPSIDFERSCTSASSNGCWLRNELASWNEVLNCYGLNLSEVELGKLALSTFDYCHGVQRRLFFRHEHYSPSFFIAWLPRKHHCIRAMRLRSEVLRWPLPLFASAAALIDSAGHSSNLRKLEVSGAEHAQEACEAMRASADSLEDVSLSNCGNSANVMEVLADLVKNGAQRLKKLSIRIYFENDNGMLDALLRCADLTELTLQFNPRYSVPWTMSELLAQCNKLEKLSFDSRHFSRGSFYSLHAALAANTSLTHLHVVVDSVATCLAVCEAVGYSSSLKMLQLSYVRSPQVCGEEPVALLLANNTGLKTLIVGYFVFCEDHSRSVAEGLARNSVLELFDIKNSTVDEGALSLLTGSLEINTTLKKMMIGKSSAPRGRDDLLRVLSAGGGRIDISPWTDAVVSTLAPSLGMQAARPQELSLDVSSRLSDEALRCLRAALREARSVRKLTLHVTDSIGPALGDAVAYLLEDNHFITTVKLKWDIRSNPVLQLNIGGRPSPAHFWLNSSFRATPRGRWHSNTLGKAGSAARTRVGALDCRCEGVCSVALALTDSPTVTSFEAGNICLDFPGFDVCKTITRNLGLLNDATRFVTRADVSKRCALAFETLATAPSFREHLSKVTGKSETECELAVRAAAGFLADNFFVITGVVQRSVSCHPGESTQLDALNGVGLRVITRHLRASDVKD
;
A
#
# COMPACT_ATOMS: atom_id res chain seq x y z
N MET A 1 -34.37 -6.22 0.08
CA MET A 1 -33.21 -6.65 -0.72
C MET A 1 -33.34 -5.97 -2.07
N PRO A 2 -32.30 -5.28 -2.56
CA PRO A 2 -32.27 -4.85 -3.95
C PRO A 2 -32.54 -6.06 -4.85
N SER A 3 -33.36 -5.87 -5.89
CA SER A 3 -33.55 -6.87 -6.94
C SER A 3 -32.26 -6.96 -7.76
N ILE A 4 -31.31 -7.80 -7.37
CA ILE A 4 -30.12 -8.07 -8.18
C ILE A 4 -30.51 -9.03 -9.31
N ASP A 5 -30.18 -8.64 -10.53
CA ASP A 5 -30.36 -9.48 -11.71
C ASP A 5 -29.11 -10.34 -11.93
N PHE A 6 -29.22 -11.63 -11.58
CA PHE A 6 -28.16 -12.63 -11.77
C PHE A 6 -28.04 -13.08 -13.23
N GLU A 7 -29.08 -12.91 -14.05
CA GLU A 7 -29.11 -13.41 -15.43
C GLU A 7 -28.45 -12.44 -16.41
N ARG A 8 -28.47 -11.14 -16.09
CA ARG A 8 -27.92 -10.08 -16.94
C ARG A 8 -26.45 -10.31 -17.26
N SER A 9 -26.14 -10.39 -18.56
CA SER A 9 -24.79 -10.72 -19.03
C SER A 9 -23.81 -9.54 -18.97
N CYS A 10 -22.51 -9.84 -18.94
CA CYS A 10 -21.46 -8.82 -18.91
C CYS A 10 -21.43 -7.98 -20.20
N THR A 11 -21.56 -6.66 -20.08
CA THR A 11 -21.44 -5.71 -21.22
C THR A 11 -20.05 -5.08 -21.35
N SER A 12 -19.01 -5.71 -20.76
CA SER A 12 -17.65 -5.15 -20.75
C SER A 12 -17.00 -4.97 -22.13
N ALA A 13 -17.51 -5.67 -23.15
CA ALA A 13 -17.10 -5.50 -24.55
C ALA A 13 -17.70 -4.23 -25.21
N SER A 14 -18.66 -3.56 -24.58
CA SER A 14 -19.25 -2.32 -25.09
C SER A 14 -18.37 -1.10 -24.78
N SER A 15 -18.47 -0.05 -25.60
CA SER A 15 -17.73 1.21 -25.42
C SER A 15 -17.98 1.89 -24.07
N ASN A 16 -19.13 1.60 -23.44
CA ASN A 16 -19.58 2.24 -22.21
C ASN A 16 -19.20 1.45 -20.94
N GLY A 17 -18.52 0.31 -21.09
CA GLY A 17 -18.14 -0.57 -19.99
C GLY A 17 -19.27 -1.46 -19.46
N CYS A 18 -18.98 -2.23 -18.42
CA CYS A 18 -19.96 -3.15 -17.84
C CYS A 18 -20.99 -2.41 -16.96
N TRP A 19 -22.28 -2.70 -17.15
CA TRP A 19 -23.38 -2.16 -16.33
C TRP A 19 -23.18 -2.40 -14.83
N LEU A 20 -22.51 -3.50 -14.45
CA LEU A 20 -22.19 -3.85 -13.06
C LEU A 20 -21.45 -2.72 -12.32
N ARG A 21 -20.65 -1.93 -13.04
CA ARG A 21 -19.98 -0.73 -12.52
C ARG A 21 -20.97 0.29 -11.94
N ASN A 22 -22.10 0.45 -12.60
CA ASN A 22 -23.09 1.45 -12.19
C ASN A 22 -23.93 0.98 -11.00
N GLU A 23 -23.99 -0.34 -10.78
CA GLU A 23 -24.78 -1.00 -9.74
C GLU A 23 -23.93 -1.54 -8.57
N LEU A 24 -22.65 -1.14 -8.48
CA LEU A 24 -21.74 -1.59 -7.41
C LEU A 24 -22.33 -1.41 -6.00
N ALA A 25 -23.06 -0.32 -5.74
CA ALA A 25 -23.68 -0.07 -4.44
C ALA A 25 -24.73 -1.14 -4.07
N SER A 26 -25.59 -1.49 -5.03
CA SER A 26 -26.63 -2.51 -4.85
C SER A 26 -26.02 -3.91 -4.75
N TRP A 27 -25.01 -4.21 -5.56
CA TRP A 27 -24.29 -5.48 -5.50
C TRP A 27 -23.53 -5.65 -4.18
N ASN A 28 -22.83 -4.61 -3.73
CA ASN A 28 -22.11 -4.65 -2.46
C ASN A 28 -23.05 -4.73 -1.27
N GLU A 29 -24.29 -4.24 -1.34
CA GLU A 29 -25.28 -4.45 -0.27
C GLU A 29 -25.53 -5.95 -0.01
N VAL A 30 -25.47 -6.78 -1.05
CA VAL A 30 -25.62 -8.24 -0.95
C VAL A 30 -24.28 -8.93 -0.69
N LEU A 31 -23.23 -8.61 -1.46
CA LEU A 31 -21.91 -9.25 -1.32
C LEU A 31 -21.30 -9.03 0.07
N ASN A 32 -21.55 -7.86 0.68
CA ASN A 32 -21.06 -7.55 2.02
C ASN A 32 -21.61 -8.54 3.06
N CYS A 33 -22.84 -9.03 2.90
CA CYS A 33 -23.40 -10.07 3.76
C CYS A 33 -22.61 -11.38 3.73
N TYR A 34 -21.82 -11.61 2.68
CA TYR A 34 -20.95 -12.78 2.49
C TYR A 34 -19.46 -12.45 2.69
N GLY A 35 -19.15 -11.24 3.18
CA GLY A 35 -17.77 -10.79 3.41
C GLY A 35 -16.98 -10.49 2.14
N LEU A 36 -17.68 -10.22 1.04
CA LEU A 36 -17.14 -9.90 -0.27
C LEU A 36 -17.46 -8.45 -0.65
N ASN A 37 -16.62 -7.87 -1.50
CA ASN A 37 -16.79 -6.51 -2.01
C ASN A 37 -16.32 -6.43 -3.46
N LEU A 38 -17.09 -5.72 -4.29
CA LEU A 38 -16.68 -5.30 -5.63
C LEU A 38 -16.21 -3.85 -5.62
N SER A 39 -15.10 -3.59 -6.27
CA SER A 39 -14.57 -2.24 -6.45
C SER A 39 -14.02 -2.03 -7.84
N GLU A 40 -14.00 -0.79 -8.32
CA GLU A 40 -13.37 -0.43 -9.58
C GLU A 40 -11.95 0.08 -9.33
N VAL A 41 -10.97 -0.83 -9.41
CA VAL A 41 -9.56 -0.52 -9.11
C VAL A 41 -8.88 0.24 -10.26
N GLU A 42 -9.30 -0.02 -11.49
CA GLU A 42 -8.87 0.68 -12.69
C GLU A 42 -10.10 0.99 -13.55
N LEU A 43 -10.04 2.03 -14.40
CA LEU A 43 -11.17 2.42 -15.24
C LEU A 43 -11.73 1.22 -16.05
N GLY A 44 -12.97 0.83 -15.75
CA GLY A 44 -13.70 -0.25 -16.41
C GLY A 44 -13.33 -1.67 -15.94
N LYS A 45 -12.40 -1.81 -14.99
CA LYS A 45 -11.89 -3.09 -14.50
C LYS A 45 -12.23 -3.26 -13.02
N LEU A 46 -13.04 -4.26 -12.74
CA LEU A 46 -13.51 -4.55 -11.40
C LEU A 46 -12.56 -5.51 -10.68
N ALA A 47 -12.55 -5.42 -9.35
CA ALA A 47 -11.89 -6.35 -8.47
C ALA A 47 -12.89 -6.91 -7.47
N LEU A 48 -12.86 -8.23 -7.29
CA LEU A 48 -13.56 -8.92 -6.20
C LEU A 48 -12.58 -9.11 -5.04
N SER A 49 -12.93 -8.64 -3.86
CA SER A 49 -12.09 -8.76 -2.68
C SER A 49 -12.87 -9.27 -1.49
N THR A 50 -12.26 -10.12 -0.66
CA THR A 50 -12.74 -10.33 0.70
C THR A 50 -12.30 -9.17 1.59
N PHE A 51 -12.97 -9.01 2.73
CA PHE A 51 -12.50 -8.11 3.76
C PHE A 51 -11.44 -8.76 4.66
N ASP A 52 -10.53 -7.95 5.21
CA ASP A 52 -9.53 -8.37 6.19
C ASP A 52 -10.20 -8.51 7.59
N TYR A 53 -10.73 -9.69 7.96
CA TYR A 53 -11.46 -9.90 9.24
C TYR A 53 -10.57 -10.10 10.48
N CYS A 54 -11.09 -9.62 11.62
CA CYS A 54 -10.75 -10.06 12.98
C CYS A 54 -11.46 -11.36 13.39
N HIS A 55 -10.74 -12.24 14.11
CA HIS A 55 -11.30 -13.44 14.76
C HIS A 55 -12.47 -13.13 15.71
N GLY A 56 -13.54 -13.95 15.64
CA GLY A 56 -14.42 -14.19 16.80
C GLY A 56 -15.90 -13.82 16.71
N VAL A 57 -16.40 -13.20 15.63
CA VAL A 57 -17.84 -12.81 15.52
C VAL A 57 -18.59 -13.64 14.46
N GLN A 58 -18.21 -14.91 14.32
CA GLN A 58 -18.63 -15.75 13.18
C GLN A 58 -20.07 -16.28 13.20
N ARG A 59 -20.92 -16.01 14.20
CA ARG A 59 -22.18 -16.77 14.34
C ARG A 59 -23.50 -16.06 14.06
N ARG A 60 -23.58 -14.72 13.96
CA ARG A 60 -24.91 -14.04 13.96
C ARG A 60 -25.27 -13.26 12.69
N LEU A 61 -24.32 -12.91 11.83
CA LEU A 61 -24.58 -12.06 10.66
C LEU A 61 -24.77 -12.84 9.35
N PHE A 62 -24.05 -13.94 9.16
CA PHE A 62 -24.03 -14.70 7.89
C PHE A 62 -25.22 -15.64 7.67
N PHE A 63 -26.00 -15.97 8.70
CA PHE A 63 -27.07 -16.97 8.63
C PHE A 63 -28.46 -16.40 8.26
N ARG A 64 -28.56 -15.17 7.73
CA ARG A 64 -29.87 -14.61 7.34
C ARG A 64 -30.34 -14.99 5.93
N HIS A 65 -29.49 -15.59 5.09
CA HIS A 65 -29.81 -15.88 3.69
C HIS A 65 -29.50 -17.33 3.33
N GLU A 66 -30.56 -18.12 3.16
CA GLU A 66 -30.52 -19.60 3.08
C GLU A 66 -30.12 -20.17 1.70
N HIS A 67 -29.64 -19.37 0.74
CA HIS A 67 -29.52 -19.82 -0.66
C HIS A 67 -28.14 -19.75 -1.33
N TYR A 68 -27.20 -18.94 -0.83
CA TYR A 68 -25.89 -18.76 -1.47
C TYR A 68 -24.73 -18.79 -0.45
N SER A 69 -23.53 -19.09 -0.92
CA SER A 69 -22.30 -19.10 -0.12
C SER A 69 -21.26 -18.13 -0.69
N PRO A 70 -20.26 -17.70 0.10
CA PRO A 70 -19.16 -16.88 -0.43
C PRO A 70 -18.41 -17.58 -1.59
N SER A 71 -18.21 -18.91 -1.50
CA SER A 71 -17.58 -19.71 -2.57
C SER A 71 -18.35 -19.64 -3.89
N PHE A 72 -19.70 -19.58 -3.85
CA PHE A 72 -20.51 -19.38 -5.06
C PHE A 72 -20.11 -18.08 -5.77
N PHE A 73 -20.08 -16.94 -5.08
CA PHE A 73 -19.74 -15.65 -5.71
C PHE A 73 -18.29 -15.61 -6.20
N ILE A 74 -17.36 -16.25 -5.48
CA ILE A 74 -15.95 -16.32 -5.86
C ILE A 74 -15.78 -17.11 -7.17
N ALA A 75 -16.49 -18.22 -7.34
CA ALA A 75 -16.42 -19.03 -8.55
C ALA A 75 -17.24 -18.44 -9.71
N TRP A 76 -18.47 -18.02 -9.45
CA TRP A 76 -19.45 -17.62 -10.46
C TRP A 76 -19.17 -16.24 -11.06
N LEU A 77 -18.95 -15.24 -10.21
CA LEU A 77 -18.98 -13.84 -10.63
C LEU A 77 -17.87 -13.48 -11.65
N PRO A 78 -16.60 -13.92 -11.49
CA PRO A 78 -15.56 -13.67 -12.50
C PRO A 78 -15.79 -14.38 -13.84
N ARG A 79 -16.48 -15.53 -13.83
CA ARG A 79 -16.86 -16.28 -15.04
C ARG A 79 -18.00 -15.57 -15.78
N LYS A 80 -19.04 -15.14 -15.05
CA LYS A 80 -20.16 -14.38 -15.62
C LYS A 80 -19.73 -12.97 -16.07
N HIS A 81 -18.83 -12.33 -15.33
CA HIS A 81 -18.40 -10.95 -15.54
C HIS A 81 -16.90 -10.82 -15.85
N HIS A 82 -16.55 -10.88 -17.14
CA HIS A 82 -15.18 -10.69 -17.64
C HIS A 82 -14.58 -9.29 -17.41
N CYS A 83 -15.36 -8.32 -16.90
CA CYS A 83 -14.85 -7.05 -16.38
C CYS A 83 -14.11 -7.20 -15.05
N ILE A 84 -14.35 -8.29 -14.30
CA ILE A 84 -13.61 -8.59 -13.08
C ILE A 84 -12.25 -9.15 -13.50
N ARG A 85 -11.21 -8.34 -13.27
CA ARG A 85 -9.83 -8.67 -13.67
C ARG A 85 -8.90 -8.92 -12.49
N ALA A 86 -9.32 -8.61 -11.29
CA ALA A 86 -8.55 -8.84 -10.09
C ALA A 86 -9.39 -9.55 -9.03
N MET A 87 -8.78 -10.49 -8.33
CA MET A 87 -9.36 -11.16 -7.17
C MET A 87 -8.38 -11.12 -6.01
N ARG A 88 -8.86 -10.72 -4.84
CA ARG A 88 -8.07 -10.68 -3.60
C ARG A 88 -8.83 -11.38 -2.47
N LEU A 89 -8.37 -12.55 -2.08
CA LEU A 89 -8.91 -13.33 -0.99
C LEU A 89 -7.91 -13.32 0.16
N ARG A 90 -8.25 -12.62 1.24
CA ARG A 90 -7.53 -12.58 2.52
C ARG A 90 -8.58 -12.86 3.59
N SER A 91 -8.39 -13.84 4.50
CA SER A 91 -9.19 -14.06 5.75
C SER A 91 -10.18 -15.25 5.81
N GLU A 92 -10.53 -15.68 7.03
CA GLU A 92 -11.32 -16.85 7.44
C GLU A 92 -12.80 -16.88 6.99
N VAL A 93 -13.19 -16.11 5.97
CA VAL A 93 -14.55 -16.05 5.41
C VAL A 93 -15.09 -17.45 5.10
N LEU A 94 -14.20 -18.37 4.75
CA LEU A 94 -14.52 -19.73 4.31
C LEU A 94 -14.32 -20.83 5.36
N ARG A 95 -14.02 -20.50 6.63
CA ARG A 95 -13.88 -21.53 7.68
C ARG A 95 -15.13 -22.39 7.89
N TRP A 96 -16.28 -21.94 7.38
CA TRP A 96 -17.57 -22.59 7.51
C TRP A 96 -18.23 -22.68 6.13
N PRO A 97 -17.75 -23.54 5.22
CA PRO A 97 -18.40 -23.71 3.93
C PRO A 97 -19.83 -24.20 4.18
N LEU A 98 -20.81 -23.35 3.89
CA LEU A 98 -22.18 -23.81 3.74
C LEU A 98 -22.22 -24.71 2.49
N PRO A 99 -22.92 -25.85 2.52
CA PRO A 99 -23.04 -26.72 1.36
C PRO A 99 -23.55 -25.92 0.17
N LEU A 100 -22.90 -26.06 -0.99
CA LEU A 100 -23.39 -25.49 -2.24
C LEU A 100 -24.76 -26.11 -2.53
N PHE A 101 -25.82 -25.29 -2.51
CA PHE A 101 -27.14 -25.72 -2.95
C PHE A 101 -27.10 -26.04 -4.44
N ALA A 102 -27.89 -27.02 -4.89
CA ALA A 102 -27.90 -27.46 -6.30
C ALA A 102 -28.16 -26.32 -7.30
N SER A 103 -28.92 -25.30 -6.90
CA SER A 103 -29.17 -24.08 -7.68
C SER A 103 -27.91 -23.24 -7.92
N ALA A 104 -26.99 -23.18 -6.95
CA ALA A 104 -25.73 -22.45 -7.06
C ALA A 104 -24.74 -23.15 -8.00
N ALA A 105 -24.70 -24.48 -7.98
CA ALA A 105 -23.88 -25.27 -8.90
C ALA A 105 -24.33 -25.08 -10.37
N ALA A 106 -25.63 -25.14 -10.64
CA ALA A 106 -26.17 -24.92 -11.98
C ALA A 106 -25.84 -23.53 -12.56
N LEU A 107 -25.81 -22.50 -11.71
CA LEU A 107 -25.40 -21.15 -12.12
C LEU A 107 -23.90 -21.04 -12.41
N ILE A 108 -23.06 -21.75 -11.66
CA ILE A 108 -21.61 -21.83 -11.93
C ILE A 108 -21.35 -22.50 -13.29
N ASP A 109 -22.08 -23.58 -13.57
CA ASP A 109 -21.97 -24.31 -14.84
C ASP A 109 -22.45 -23.44 -16.02
N SER A 110 -23.49 -22.62 -15.82
CA SER A 110 -24.02 -21.72 -16.85
C SER A 110 -23.15 -20.47 -17.10
N ALA A 111 -22.27 -20.09 -16.16
CA ALA A 111 -21.40 -18.92 -16.28
C ALA A 111 -20.18 -19.15 -17.21
N GLY A 112 -20.01 -20.35 -17.75
CA GLY A 112 -18.87 -20.73 -18.58
C GLY A 112 -17.64 -21.17 -17.77
N HIS A 113 -16.67 -21.82 -18.43
CA HIS A 113 -15.51 -22.42 -17.74
C HIS A 113 -14.34 -21.46 -17.55
N SER A 114 -14.26 -20.39 -18.34
CA SER A 114 -13.14 -19.45 -18.36
C SER A 114 -13.50 -18.12 -17.71
N SER A 115 -12.57 -17.53 -16.98
CA SER A 115 -12.64 -16.15 -16.51
C SER A 115 -11.52 -15.31 -17.13
N ASN A 116 -11.60 -13.99 -16.98
CA ASN A 116 -10.59 -13.05 -17.50
C ASN A 116 -9.76 -12.40 -16.38
N LEU A 117 -9.54 -13.12 -15.29
CA LEU A 117 -8.70 -12.65 -14.20
C LEU A 117 -7.26 -12.47 -14.68
N ARG A 118 -6.71 -11.28 -14.43
CA ARG A 118 -5.31 -10.91 -14.65
C ARG A 118 -4.51 -10.98 -13.36
N LYS A 119 -5.16 -10.73 -12.22
CA LYS A 119 -4.54 -10.71 -10.90
C LYS A 119 -5.28 -11.60 -9.92
N LEU A 120 -4.56 -12.49 -9.24
CA LEU A 120 -5.07 -13.34 -8.18
C LEU A 120 -4.16 -13.23 -6.95
N GLU A 121 -4.71 -12.76 -5.84
CA GLU A 121 -4.02 -12.71 -4.56
C GLU A 121 -4.82 -13.52 -3.54
N VAL A 122 -4.21 -14.58 -3.00
CA VAL A 122 -4.83 -15.46 -2.00
C VAL A 122 -3.94 -15.54 -0.77
N SER A 123 -4.51 -15.30 0.41
CA SER A 123 -3.88 -15.49 1.69
C SER A 123 -4.80 -16.15 2.72
N GLY A 124 -4.28 -17.14 3.43
CA GLY A 124 -5.03 -17.89 4.46
C GLY A 124 -5.28 -19.33 4.07
N ALA A 125 -5.40 -20.19 5.08
CA ALA A 125 -5.36 -21.64 4.89
C ALA A 125 -6.65 -22.19 4.24
N GLU A 126 -7.75 -21.51 4.50
CA GLU A 126 -9.12 -21.85 4.10
C GLU A 126 -9.46 -21.61 2.62
N HIS A 127 -8.64 -20.89 1.85
CA HIS A 127 -8.94 -20.53 0.44
C HIS A 127 -8.30 -21.46 -0.60
N ALA A 128 -7.81 -22.63 -0.19
CA ALA A 128 -7.04 -23.51 -1.07
C ALA A 128 -7.85 -23.95 -2.30
N GLN A 129 -9.14 -24.28 -2.11
CA GLN A 129 -10.02 -24.72 -3.18
C GLN A 129 -10.35 -23.59 -4.15
N GLU A 130 -10.73 -22.42 -3.63
CA GLU A 130 -11.05 -21.23 -4.41
C GLU A 130 -9.83 -20.73 -5.20
N ALA A 131 -8.63 -20.81 -4.62
CA ALA A 131 -7.39 -20.54 -5.33
C ALA A 131 -7.23 -21.48 -6.52
N CYS A 132 -7.43 -22.78 -6.32
CA CYS A 132 -7.34 -23.76 -7.39
C CYS A 132 -8.36 -23.51 -8.50
N GLU A 133 -9.62 -23.24 -8.15
CA GLU A 133 -10.70 -22.97 -9.10
C GLU A 133 -10.46 -21.68 -9.88
N ALA A 134 -10.04 -20.60 -9.21
CA ALA A 134 -9.71 -19.33 -9.86
C ALA A 134 -8.50 -19.46 -10.79
N MET A 135 -7.46 -20.21 -10.40
CA MET A 135 -6.30 -20.49 -11.24
C MET A 135 -6.69 -21.31 -12.47
N ARG A 136 -7.44 -22.41 -12.31
CA ARG A 136 -7.90 -23.25 -13.43
C ARG A 136 -8.77 -22.47 -14.41
N ALA A 137 -9.72 -21.69 -13.90
CA ALA A 137 -10.62 -20.90 -14.75
C ALA A 137 -9.89 -19.75 -15.50
N SER A 138 -8.70 -19.35 -15.06
CA SER A 138 -8.01 -18.15 -15.55
C SER A 138 -6.61 -18.46 -16.10
N ALA A 139 -6.36 -19.71 -16.45
CA ALA A 139 -5.01 -20.19 -16.73
C ALA A 139 -4.33 -19.41 -17.87
N ASP A 140 -5.10 -19.01 -18.88
CA ASP A 140 -4.60 -18.33 -20.08
C ASP A 140 -4.57 -16.80 -19.97
N SER A 141 -5.03 -16.25 -18.83
CA SER A 141 -5.18 -14.81 -18.64
C SER A 141 -4.37 -14.24 -17.47
N LEU A 142 -3.98 -15.05 -16.50
CA LEU A 142 -3.29 -14.57 -15.30
C LEU A 142 -1.91 -13.98 -15.62
N GLU A 143 -1.66 -12.80 -15.04
CA GLU A 143 -0.42 -12.04 -15.16
C GLU A 143 0.26 -11.84 -13.79
N ASP A 144 -0.52 -11.81 -12.71
CA ASP A 144 -0.05 -11.57 -11.33
C ASP A 144 -0.69 -12.58 -10.38
N VAL A 145 0.10 -13.50 -9.82
CA VAL A 145 -0.34 -14.53 -8.88
C VAL A 145 0.43 -14.42 -7.58
N SER A 146 -0.29 -14.26 -6.47
CA SER A 146 0.29 -14.21 -5.12
C SER A 146 -0.44 -15.16 -4.19
N LEU A 147 0.25 -16.18 -3.71
CA LEU A 147 -0.29 -17.19 -2.80
C LEU A 147 0.52 -17.18 -1.50
N SER A 148 -0.16 -17.12 -0.35
CA SER A 148 0.51 -17.08 0.95
C SER A 148 -0.27 -17.81 2.02
N ASN A 149 0.39 -18.67 2.79
CA ASN A 149 -0.23 -19.44 3.87
C ASN A 149 -1.50 -20.23 3.43
N CYS A 150 -1.54 -20.70 2.18
CA CYS A 150 -2.64 -21.51 1.67
C CYS A 150 -2.54 -22.95 2.23
N GLY A 151 -3.63 -23.46 2.80
CA GLY A 151 -3.70 -24.81 3.37
C GLY A 151 -3.75 -25.86 2.26
N ASN A 152 -3.58 -27.14 2.61
CA ASN A 152 -3.49 -28.25 1.64
C ASN A 152 -2.58 -27.93 0.43
N SER A 153 -1.30 -27.64 0.73
CA SER A 153 -0.34 -27.10 -0.22
C SER A 153 -0.10 -27.99 -1.44
N ALA A 154 -0.30 -29.31 -1.35
CA ALA A 154 -0.06 -30.22 -2.47
C ALA A 154 -0.94 -29.93 -3.70
N ASN A 155 -2.26 -29.84 -3.54
CA ASN A 155 -3.19 -29.59 -4.67
C ASN A 155 -3.01 -28.16 -5.24
N VAL A 156 -2.83 -27.16 -4.36
CA VAL A 156 -2.56 -25.77 -4.78
C VAL A 156 -1.30 -25.72 -5.64
N MET A 157 -0.27 -26.46 -5.25
CA MET A 157 1.00 -26.50 -5.97
C MET A 157 0.94 -27.30 -7.27
N GLU A 158 0.15 -28.37 -7.32
CA GLU A 158 -0.12 -29.10 -8.56
C GLU A 158 -0.80 -28.18 -9.59
N VAL A 159 -1.87 -27.50 -9.19
CA VAL A 159 -2.57 -26.53 -10.05
C VAL A 159 -1.67 -25.36 -10.44
N LEU A 160 -0.85 -24.88 -9.52
CA LEU A 160 0.09 -23.81 -9.81
C LEU A 160 1.19 -24.27 -10.78
N ALA A 161 1.70 -25.49 -10.62
CA ALA A 161 2.67 -26.06 -11.54
C ALA A 161 2.06 -26.21 -12.94
N ASP A 162 0.82 -26.65 -13.06
CA ASP A 162 0.11 -26.72 -14.35
C ASP A 162 -0.16 -25.34 -14.93
N LEU A 163 -0.54 -24.36 -14.09
CA LEU A 163 -0.70 -22.97 -14.48
C LEU A 163 0.61 -22.40 -15.04
N VAL A 164 1.73 -22.63 -14.38
CA VAL A 164 3.03 -22.16 -14.85
C VAL A 164 3.43 -22.94 -16.11
N LYS A 165 3.19 -24.26 -16.19
CA LYS A 165 3.54 -25.04 -17.39
C LYS A 165 2.77 -24.59 -18.64
N ASN A 166 1.48 -24.28 -18.49
CA ASN A 166 0.57 -24.03 -19.61
C ASN A 166 0.29 -22.53 -19.87
N GLY A 167 0.29 -21.70 -18.82
CA GLY A 167 -0.01 -20.27 -18.84
C GLY A 167 1.21 -19.34 -18.67
N ALA A 168 2.43 -19.90 -18.60
CA ALA A 168 3.69 -19.17 -18.33
C ALA A 168 3.92 -17.90 -19.16
N GLN A 169 3.45 -17.86 -20.41
CA GLN A 169 3.82 -16.79 -21.34
C GLN A 169 3.33 -15.41 -20.92
N ARG A 170 2.28 -15.31 -20.10
CA ARG A 170 1.69 -14.03 -19.67
C ARG A 170 2.03 -13.66 -18.23
N LEU A 171 2.60 -14.60 -17.48
CA LEU A 171 2.88 -14.42 -16.07
C LEU A 171 4.02 -13.41 -15.89
N LYS A 172 3.69 -12.25 -15.34
CA LYS A 172 4.62 -11.17 -15.04
C LYS A 172 5.07 -11.19 -13.59
N LYS A 173 4.18 -11.60 -12.68
CA LYS A 173 4.45 -11.62 -11.24
C LYS A 173 4.01 -12.93 -10.63
N LEU A 174 4.91 -13.56 -9.89
CA LEU A 174 4.62 -14.76 -9.14
C LEU A 174 5.18 -14.65 -7.71
N SER A 175 4.31 -14.76 -6.72
CA SER A 175 4.69 -14.77 -5.31
C SER A 175 4.12 -16.00 -4.63
N ILE A 176 5.00 -16.87 -4.13
CA ILE A 176 4.64 -18.11 -3.44
C ILE A 176 5.28 -18.06 -2.06
N ARG A 177 4.43 -17.97 -1.04
CA ARG A 177 4.81 -18.01 0.38
C ARG A 177 4.02 -19.10 1.09
N ILE A 178 4.18 -20.32 0.60
CA ILE A 178 3.55 -21.53 1.12
C ILE A 178 4.66 -22.50 1.51
N TYR A 179 4.52 -23.17 2.64
CA TYR A 179 5.43 -24.23 3.03
C TYR A 179 5.07 -25.53 2.28
N PHE A 180 5.92 -25.93 1.34
CA PHE A 180 5.79 -27.22 0.66
C PHE A 180 7.16 -27.71 0.16
N GLU A 181 7.22 -29.01 -0.12
CA GLU A 181 8.34 -29.66 -0.80
C GLU A 181 8.10 -29.51 -2.30
N ASN A 182 8.96 -28.75 -2.99
CA ASN A 182 8.82 -28.54 -4.43
C ASN A 182 9.67 -29.54 -5.20
N ASP A 183 9.09 -30.12 -6.24
CA ASP A 183 9.83 -30.81 -7.29
C ASP A 183 10.38 -29.81 -8.31
N ASN A 184 11.54 -30.10 -8.90
CA ASN A 184 12.22 -29.20 -9.84
C ASN A 184 11.37 -28.76 -11.04
N GLY A 185 10.32 -29.53 -11.39
CA GLY A 185 9.45 -29.26 -12.53
C GLY A 185 8.72 -27.91 -12.53
N MET A 186 8.48 -27.29 -11.37
CA MET A 186 7.93 -25.92 -11.35
C MET A 186 9.00 -24.88 -11.69
N LEU A 187 10.23 -25.02 -11.17
CA LEU A 187 11.32 -24.10 -11.46
C LEU A 187 11.73 -24.18 -12.94
N ASP A 188 11.75 -25.38 -13.51
CA ASP A 188 11.99 -25.59 -14.95
C ASP A 188 10.87 -24.97 -15.80
N ALA A 189 9.63 -24.95 -15.30
CA ALA A 189 8.53 -24.28 -15.98
C ALA A 189 8.66 -22.75 -15.95
N LEU A 190 9.24 -22.19 -14.88
CA LEU A 190 9.52 -20.75 -14.79
C LEU A 190 10.54 -20.26 -15.82
N LEU A 191 11.46 -21.12 -16.28
CA LEU A 191 12.38 -20.80 -17.38
C LEU A 191 11.64 -20.42 -18.68
N ARG A 192 10.38 -20.86 -18.84
CA ARG A 192 9.54 -20.53 -20.00
C ARG A 192 8.77 -19.21 -19.84
N CYS A 193 8.80 -18.58 -18.67
CA CYS A 193 8.12 -17.31 -18.39
C CYS A 193 8.94 -16.12 -18.91
N ALA A 194 8.87 -15.84 -20.21
CA ALA A 194 9.66 -14.77 -20.85
C ALA A 194 9.31 -13.35 -20.36
N ASP A 195 8.11 -13.15 -19.80
CA ASP A 195 7.60 -11.85 -19.33
C ASP A 195 7.68 -11.66 -17.81
N LEU A 196 8.32 -12.59 -17.08
CA LEU A 196 8.42 -12.55 -15.62
C LEU A 196 9.30 -11.37 -15.16
N THR A 197 8.70 -10.43 -14.42
CA THR A 197 9.37 -9.25 -13.86
C THR A 197 9.54 -9.32 -12.35
N GLU A 198 8.68 -10.05 -11.63
CA GLU A 198 8.77 -10.21 -10.17
C GLU A 198 8.55 -11.67 -9.76
N LEU A 199 9.51 -12.23 -9.00
CA LEU A 199 9.45 -13.60 -8.48
C LEU A 199 9.72 -13.61 -6.98
N THR A 200 8.84 -14.20 -6.19
CA THR A 200 9.04 -14.46 -4.76
C THR A 200 8.80 -15.94 -4.46
N LEU A 201 9.80 -16.60 -3.90
CA LEU A 201 9.79 -18.03 -3.60
C LEU A 201 10.24 -18.26 -2.15
N GLN A 202 9.27 -18.37 -1.24
CA GLN A 202 9.51 -18.72 0.16
C GLN A 202 8.98 -20.13 0.42
N PHE A 203 9.79 -21.14 0.10
CA PHE A 203 9.55 -22.55 0.42
C PHE A 203 10.77 -23.12 1.18
N ASN A 204 10.62 -24.27 1.85
CA ASN A 204 11.73 -24.91 2.56
C ASN A 204 12.49 -25.81 1.56
N PRO A 205 13.71 -25.46 1.13
CA PRO A 205 14.44 -26.29 0.19
C PRO A 205 14.99 -27.51 0.94
N ARG A 206 14.41 -28.70 0.70
CA ARG A 206 15.15 -29.94 0.87
C ARG A 206 15.56 -30.38 -0.54
N TYR A 207 16.83 -30.12 -0.87
CA TYR A 207 17.56 -30.55 -2.08
C TYR A 207 17.42 -29.72 -3.38
N SER A 208 18.56 -29.43 -4.02
CA SER A 208 18.81 -29.02 -5.44
C SER A 208 18.31 -27.68 -6.04
N VAL A 209 17.71 -26.75 -5.30
CA VAL A 209 17.23 -25.44 -5.82
C VAL A 209 18.28 -24.47 -6.42
N PRO A 210 19.54 -24.40 -5.95
CA PRO A 210 20.40 -23.28 -6.32
C PRO A 210 20.87 -23.23 -7.79
N TRP A 211 21.04 -24.39 -8.44
CA TRP A 211 21.43 -24.43 -9.86
C TRP A 211 20.31 -23.88 -10.73
N THR A 212 19.08 -24.37 -10.55
CA THR A 212 17.91 -23.89 -11.31
C THR A 212 17.62 -22.42 -11.06
N MET A 213 17.87 -21.91 -9.85
CA MET A 213 17.79 -20.47 -9.58
C MET A 213 18.84 -19.67 -10.36
N SER A 214 20.07 -20.18 -10.45
CA SER A 214 21.15 -19.55 -11.20
C SER A 214 20.84 -19.55 -12.70
N GLU A 215 20.30 -20.65 -13.21
CA GLU A 215 19.86 -20.79 -14.60
C GLU A 215 18.68 -19.86 -14.92
N LEU A 216 17.71 -19.75 -14.00
CA LEU A 216 16.61 -18.80 -14.10
C LEU A 216 17.12 -17.36 -14.18
N LEU A 217 18.08 -16.98 -13.33
CA LEU A 217 18.70 -15.66 -13.39
C LEU A 217 19.50 -15.44 -14.67
N ALA A 218 20.18 -16.46 -15.19
CA ALA A 218 20.93 -16.35 -16.43
C ALA A 218 20.02 -16.19 -17.66
N GLN A 219 18.83 -16.81 -17.65
CA GLN A 219 17.91 -16.81 -18.80
C GLN A 219 16.85 -15.68 -18.73
N CYS A 220 16.42 -15.26 -17.55
CA CYS A 220 15.40 -14.23 -17.39
C CYS A 220 16.01 -12.82 -17.53
N ASN A 221 15.81 -12.19 -18.69
CA ASN A 221 16.27 -10.84 -19.01
C ASN A 221 15.26 -9.71 -18.71
N LYS A 222 14.08 -10.04 -18.19
CA LYS A 222 13.08 -9.07 -17.72
C LYS A 222 12.83 -9.12 -16.21
N LEU A 223 13.46 -10.07 -15.51
CA LEU A 223 13.25 -10.23 -14.07
C LEU A 223 13.93 -9.07 -13.34
N GLU A 224 13.11 -8.19 -12.75
CA GLU A 224 13.55 -6.99 -12.04
C GLU A 224 13.64 -7.21 -10.53
N LYS A 225 12.78 -8.07 -9.98
CA LYS A 225 12.70 -8.35 -8.54
C LYS A 225 12.70 -9.84 -8.25
N LEU A 226 13.60 -10.25 -7.37
CA LEU A 226 13.69 -11.63 -6.91
C LEU A 226 13.73 -11.67 -5.38
N SER A 227 12.89 -12.49 -4.77
CA SER A 227 12.94 -12.83 -3.36
C SER A 227 12.99 -14.34 -3.22
N PHE A 228 13.96 -14.88 -2.48
CA PHE A 228 13.99 -16.30 -2.19
C PHE A 228 14.56 -16.61 -0.82
N ASP A 229 14.24 -17.81 -0.36
CA ASP A 229 14.75 -18.38 0.86
C ASP A 229 15.98 -19.25 0.59
N SER A 230 17.12 -18.85 1.12
CA SER A 230 18.39 -19.58 0.96
C SER A 230 18.72 -20.50 2.14
N ARG A 231 17.76 -20.69 3.07
CA ARG A 231 17.90 -21.68 4.14
C ARG A 231 18.26 -23.03 3.51
N HIS A 232 19.36 -23.62 3.97
CA HIS A 232 19.90 -24.90 3.47
C HIS A 232 20.64 -24.87 2.13
N PHE A 233 20.94 -23.70 1.55
CA PHE A 233 21.84 -23.64 0.40
C PHE A 233 23.27 -23.97 0.86
N SER A 234 23.95 -24.88 0.16
CA SER A 234 25.36 -25.16 0.43
C SER A 234 26.24 -24.00 -0.05
N ARG A 235 27.43 -23.80 0.53
CA ARG A 235 28.36 -22.75 0.06
C ARG A 235 28.73 -22.95 -1.42
N GLY A 236 28.92 -24.20 -1.87
CA GLY A 236 29.22 -24.53 -3.26
C GLY A 236 28.10 -24.15 -4.23
N SER A 237 26.87 -24.11 -3.74
CA SER A 237 25.69 -23.72 -4.51
C SER A 237 25.61 -22.22 -4.82
N PHE A 238 26.39 -21.37 -4.16
CA PHE A 238 26.42 -19.93 -4.44
C PHE A 238 27.40 -19.54 -5.56
N TYR A 239 28.32 -20.42 -5.96
CA TYR A 239 29.22 -20.12 -7.09
C TYR A 239 28.45 -19.94 -8.40
N SER A 240 27.44 -20.76 -8.65
CA SER A 240 26.56 -20.60 -9.83
C SER A 240 25.73 -19.32 -9.74
N LEU A 241 25.27 -18.96 -8.52
CA LEU A 241 24.49 -17.76 -8.30
C LEU A 241 25.33 -16.49 -8.53
N HIS A 242 26.61 -16.52 -8.14
CA HIS A 242 27.57 -15.45 -8.41
C HIS A 242 27.69 -15.17 -9.91
N ALA A 243 27.98 -16.19 -10.71
CA ALA A 243 28.09 -16.04 -12.16
C ALA A 243 26.79 -15.53 -12.79
N ALA A 244 25.64 -16.05 -12.34
CA ALA A 244 24.33 -15.64 -12.82
C ALA A 244 24.00 -14.17 -12.47
N LEU A 245 24.27 -13.73 -11.25
CA LEU A 245 24.03 -12.34 -10.81
C LEU A 245 24.98 -11.35 -11.51
N ALA A 246 26.24 -11.75 -11.76
CA ALA A 246 27.19 -10.93 -12.49
C ALA A 246 26.80 -10.76 -13.97
N ALA A 247 26.24 -11.80 -14.59
CA ALA A 247 25.80 -11.77 -15.99
C ALA A 247 24.41 -11.14 -16.18
N ASN A 248 23.55 -11.17 -15.16
CA ASN A 248 22.20 -10.64 -15.26
C ASN A 248 22.20 -9.11 -15.32
N THR A 249 21.46 -8.54 -16.29
CA THR A 249 21.38 -7.09 -16.50
C THR A 249 20.03 -6.48 -16.12
N SER A 250 19.03 -7.29 -15.78
CA SER A 250 17.65 -6.85 -15.53
C SER A 250 17.32 -6.71 -14.05
N LEU A 251 17.95 -7.52 -13.19
CA LEU A 251 17.63 -7.61 -11.78
C LEU A 251 18.08 -6.34 -11.05
N THR A 252 17.10 -5.64 -10.46
CA THR A 252 17.33 -4.39 -9.72
C THR A 252 17.07 -4.55 -8.23
N HIS A 253 16.25 -5.52 -7.82
CA HIS A 253 15.91 -5.78 -6.41
C HIS A 253 16.09 -7.26 -6.06
N LEU A 254 16.84 -7.52 -5.00
CA LEU A 254 17.10 -8.86 -4.49
C LEU A 254 16.80 -8.92 -2.99
N HIS A 255 15.98 -9.86 -2.57
CA HIS A 255 15.75 -10.18 -1.16
C HIS A 255 16.15 -11.63 -0.90
N VAL A 256 17.11 -11.85 -0.01
CA VAL A 256 17.54 -13.18 0.40
C VAL A 256 17.34 -13.39 1.89
N VAL A 257 16.65 -14.47 2.24
CA VAL A 257 16.55 -14.95 3.61
C VAL A 257 17.71 -15.91 3.86
N VAL A 258 18.52 -15.65 4.87
CA VAL A 258 19.77 -16.37 5.18
C VAL A 258 19.73 -16.97 6.60
N ASP A 259 20.49 -18.05 6.83
CA ASP A 259 20.56 -18.73 8.13
C ASP A 259 21.98 -19.03 8.63
N SER A 260 23.01 -18.59 7.90
CA SER A 260 24.40 -18.66 8.33
C SER A 260 25.23 -17.48 7.80
N VAL A 261 26.34 -17.16 8.47
CA VAL A 261 27.33 -16.17 7.99
C VAL A 261 27.89 -16.59 6.63
N ALA A 262 28.19 -17.87 6.44
CA ALA A 262 28.77 -18.37 5.19
C ALA A 262 27.84 -18.13 3.99
N THR A 263 26.53 -18.35 4.17
CA THR A 263 25.50 -18.03 3.17
C THR A 263 25.44 -16.53 2.92
N CYS A 264 25.45 -15.71 3.98
CA CYS A 264 25.44 -14.25 3.87
C CYS A 264 26.67 -13.72 3.11
N LEU A 265 27.87 -14.21 3.45
CA LEU A 265 29.12 -13.86 2.78
C LEU A 265 29.06 -14.20 1.29
N ALA A 266 28.59 -15.41 0.96
CA ALA A 266 28.48 -15.83 -0.44
C ALA A 266 27.48 -14.97 -1.24
N VAL A 267 26.38 -14.54 -0.63
CA VAL A 267 25.44 -13.58 -1.24
C VAL A 267 26.11 -12.22 -1.45
N CYS A 268 26.81 -11.69 -0.44
CA CYS A 268 27.52 -10.41 -0.54
C CYS A 268 28.63 -10.44 -1.59
N GLU A 269 29.40 -11.52 -1.68
CA GLU A 269 30.40 -11.76 -2.73
C GLU A 269 29.75 -11.76 -4.12
N ALA A 270 28.62 -12.46 -4.28
CA ALA A 270 27.87 -12.49 -5.53
C ALA A 270 27.32 -11.13 -5.95
N VAL A 271 26.74 -10.39 -5.00
CA VAL A 271 26.17 -9.07 -5.27
C VAL A 271 27.25 -8.01 -5.52
N GLY A 272 28.45 -8.18 -4.94
CA GLY A 272 29.57 -7.25 -5.10
C GLY A 272 29.89 -6.92 -6.56
N TYR A 273 29.70 -7.86 -7.48
CA TYR A 273 30.03 -7.71 -8.91
C TYR A 273 28.82 -7.41 -9.80
N SER A 274 27.61 -7.36 -9.25
CA SER A 274 26.42 -7.04 -10.03
C SER A 274 26.32 -5.53 -10.30
N SER A 275 26.29 -5.14 -11.57
CA SER A 275 26.10 -3.74 -11.98
C SER A 275 24.64 -3.27 -12.04
N SER A 276 23.69 -4.20 -12.24
CA SER A 276 22.26 -3.89 -12.38
C SER A 276 21.56 -3.66 -11.03
N LEU A 277 21.94 -4.41 -9.99
CA LEU A 277 21.25 -4.41 -8.71
C LEU A 277 21.31 -3.04 -8.01
N LYS A 278 20.14 -2.52 -7.62
CA LYS A 278 19.97 -1.23 -6.92
C LYS A 278 19.50 -1.40 -5.48
N MET A 279 18.85 -2.51 -5.15
CA MET A 279 18.37 -2.82 -3.80
C MET A 279 18.71 -4.25 -3.40
N LEU A 280 19.29 -4.41 -2.20
CA LEU A 280 19.54 -5.68 -1.55
C LEU A 280 18.88 -5.68 -0.18
N GLN A 281 18.08 -6.69 0.11
CA GLN A 281 17.59 -6.98 1.44
C GLN A 281 18.12 -8.33 1.90
N LEU A 282 18.74 -8.34 3.08
CA LEU A 282 19.21 -9.54 3.78
C LEU A 282 18.39 -9.69 5.07
N SER A 283 17.85 -10.88 5.30
CA SER A 283 17.06 -11.17 6.51
C SER A 283 17.57 -12.45 7.15
N TYR A 284 18.09 -12.36 8.37
CA TYR A 284 18.60 -13.50 9.11
C TYR A 284 17.50 -14.18 9.95
N VAL A 285 17.46 -15.51 10.00
CA VAL A 285 16.35 -16.27 10.62
C VAL A 285 16.69 -16.87 11.99
N ARG A 286 17.98 -17.06 12.34
CA ARG A 286 18.38 -17.61 13.65
C ARG A 286 18.71 -16.50 14.65
N SER A 287 18.78 -16.83 15.94
CA SER A 287 18.86 -15.90 17.08
C SER A 287 20.00 -14.84 16.94
N PRO A 288 19.93 -13.72 17.71
CA PRO A 288 20.75 -12.52 17.52
C PRO A 288 22.19 -12.70 18.05
N GLN A 289 22.91 -13.73 17.62
CA GLN A 289 24.29 -14.00 18.05
C GLN A 289 25.28 -14.11 16.89
N VAL A 290 24.88 -13.71 15.69
CA VAL A 290 25.73 -13.82 14.51
C VAL A 290 26.23 -12.45 14.09
N CYS A 291 27.55 -12.28 14.16
CA CYS A 291 28.31 -11.15 13.63
C CYS A 291 28.20 -11.19 12.09
N GLY A 292 27.43 -10.27 11.53
CA GLY A 292 27.23 -10.16 10.08
C GLY A 292 27.93 -8.95 9.47
N GLU A 293 28.85 -8.34 10.21
CA GLU A 293 29.60 -7.15 9.82
C GLU A 293 30.57 -7.42 8.67
N GLU A 294 31.26 -8.57 8.66
CA GLU A 294 32.23 -8.92 7.61
C GLU A 294 31.59 -9.01 6.21
N PRO A 295 30.48 -9.77 5.99
CA PRO A 295 29.77 -9.76 4.71
C PRO A 295 29.30 -8.37 4.27
N VAL A 296 28.81 -7.56 5.22
CA VAL A 296 28.31 -6.21 4.92
C VAL A 296 29.46 -5.27 4.55
N ALA A 297 30.58 -5.33 5.26
CA ALA A 297 31.77 -4.54 4.96
C ALA A 297 32.32 -4.85 3.57
N LEU A 298 32.42 -6.14 3.22
CA LEU A 298 32.85 -6.58 1.90
C LEU A 298 31.93 -6.04 0.79
N LEU A 299 30.61 -6.11 1.00
CA LEU A 299 29.64 -5.60 0.05
C LEU A 299 29.79 -4.08 -0.15
N LEU A 300 29.94 -3.33 0.94
CA LEU A 300 30.11 -1.87 0.89
C LEU A 300 31.40 -1.45 0.20
N ALA A 301 32.48 -2.24 0.37
CA ALA A 301 33.77 -1.97 -0.24
C ALA A 301 33.78 -2.22 -1.76
N ASN A 302 33.09 -3.28 -2.21
CA ASN A 302 33.20 -3.74 -3.60
C ASN A 302 32.04 -3.29 -4.50
N ASN A 303 30.85 -3.09 -3.95
CA ASN A 303 29.69 -2.78 -4.78
C ASN A 303 29.60 -1.28 -5.12
N THR A 304 29.54 -0.99 -6.42
CA THR A 304 29.44 0.37 -6.97
C THR A 304 28.08 0.66 -7.64
N GLY A 305 27.06 -0.17 -7.43
CA GLY A 305 25.76 -0.07 -8.10
C GLY A 305 24.56 0.08 -7.15
N LEU A 306 24.70 -0.38 -5.92
CA LEU A 306 23.65 -0.54 -4.92
C LEU A 306 23.30 0.80 -4.28
N LYS A 307 22.02 1.19 -4.38
CA LYS A 307 21.48 2.41 -3.78
C LYS A 307 20.83 2.17 -2.43
N THR A 308 20.29 0.96 -2.21
CA THR A 308 19.59 0.61 -0.97
C THR A 308 20.09 -0.72 -0.43
N LEU A 309 20.51 -0.73 0.84
CA LEU A 309 20.87 -1.92 1.58
C LEU A 309 19.97 -2.03 2.82
N ILE A 310 19.28 -3.16 2.97
CA ILE A 310 18.46 -3.47 4.15
C ILE A 310 19.02 -4.73 4.80
N VAL A 311 19.40 -4.65 6.06
CA VAL A 311 19.97 -5.76 6.83
C VAL A 311 19.17 -5.94 8.12
N GLY A 312 18.40 -7.02 8.19
CA GLY A 312 17.55 -7.34 9.33
C GLY A 312 18.02 -8.56 10.12
N TYR A 313 17.93 -8.45 11.44
CA TYR A 313 18.28 -9.49 12.43
C TYR A 313 19.78 -9.78 12.54
N PHE A 314 20.63 -8.76 12.37
CA PHE A 314 22.09 -8.85 12.53
C PHE A 314 22.53 -8.23 13.86
N VAL A 315 23.75 -8.57 14.30
CA VAL A 315 24.45 -7.90 15.41
C VAL A 315 25.61 -7.07 14.85
N PHE A 316 25.75 -5.85 15.35
CA PHE A 316 26.85 -4.93 15.05
C PHE A 316 27.53 -4.53 16.35
N CYS A 317 28.76 -4.99 16.56
CA CYS A 317 29.58 -4.62 17.72
C CYS A 317 30.78 -3.75 17.35
N GLU A 318 31.35 -3.03 18.33
CA GLU A 318 32.48 -2.11 18.11
C GLU A 318 33.66 -2.79 17.38
N ASP A 319 34.05 -3.97 17.86
CA ASP A 319 35.24 -4.71 17.38
C ASP A 319 35.19 -5.02 15.87
N HIS A 320 34.00 -5.23 15.31
CA HIS A 320 33.82 -5.68 13.92
C HIS A 320 33.11 -4.65 13.03
N SER A 321 32.54 -3.58 13.61
CA SER A 321 31.85 -2.53 12.85
C SER A 321 32.81 -1.52 12.20
N ARG A 322 34.11 -1.55 12.52
CA ARG A 322 35.12 -0.68 11.91
C ARG A 322 35.16 -0.86 10.39
N SER A 323 35.17 -2.10 9.91
CA SER A 323 35.19 -2.38 8.46
C SER A 323 33.90 -1.95 7.76
N VAL A 324 32.76 -2.03 8.45
CA VAL A 324 31.48 -1.52 7.92
C VAL A 324 31.52 0.00 7.83
N ALA A 325 32.03 0.69 8.86
CA ALA A 325 32.17 2.14 8.87
C ALA A 325 33.17 2.64 7.81
N GLU A 326 34.32 1.97 7.64
CA GLU A 326 35.29 2.28 6.59
C GLU A 326 34.71 2.06 5.19
N GLY A 327 33.99 0.94 5.00
CA GLY A 327 33.27 0.66 3.76
C GLY A 327 32.23 1.73 3.46
N LEU A 328 31.42 2.12 4.46
CA LEU A 328 30.41 3.16 4.33
C LEU A 328 31.03 4.53 4.03
N ALA A 329 32.12 4.91 4.70
CA ALA A 329 32.83 6.17 4.47
C ALA A 329 33.33 6.30 3.02
N ARG A 330 33.79 5.19 2.43
CA ARG A 330 34.32 5.15 1.06
C ARG A 330 33.27 4.88 -0.01
N ASN A 331 32.08 4.40 0.37
CA ASN A 331 31.04 4.05 -0.59
C ASN A 331 30.46 5.32 -1.24
N SER A 332 30.53 5.40 -2.57
CA SER A 332 30.12 6.57 -3.34
C SER A 332 28.74 6.46 -4.01
N VAL A 333 27.95 5.44 -3.67
CA VAL A 333 26.71 5.12 -4.42
C VAL A 333 25.50 4.85 -3.52
N LEU A 334 25.71 4.27 -2.33
CA LEU A 334 24.64 3.91 -1.41
C LEU A 334 23.89 5.15 -0.92
N GLU A 335 22.57 5.19 -1.11
CA GLU A 335 21.69 6.29 -0.70
C GLU A 335 20.89 5.95 0.58
N LEU A 336 20.59 4.66 0.82
CA LEU A 336 19.83 4.20 1.98
C LEU A 336 20.44 2.95 2.63
N PHE A 337 20.64 2.99 3.94
CA PHE A 337 21.08 1.84 4.75
C PHE A 337 20.11 1.60 5.92
N ASP A 338 19.32 0.52 5.87
CA ASP A 338 18.34 0.18 6.90
C ASP A 338 18.80 -1.01 7.73
N ILE A 339 19.07 -0.77 9.01
CA ILE A 339 19.44 -1.77 10.03
C ILE A 339 18.46 -1.75 11.22
N LYS A 340 17.21 -1.31 11.00
CA LYS A 340 16.22 -1.13 12.08
C LYS A 340 15.85 -2.41 12.84
N ASN A 341 15.97 -3.56 12.17
CA ASN A 341 15.68 -4.86 12.76
C ASN A 341 16.94 -5.57 13.25
N SER A 342 18.04 -4.84 13.40
CA SER A 342 19.35 -5.34 13.85
C SER A 342 19.74 -4.66 15.16
N THR A 343 20.68 -5.27 15.88
CA THR A 343 21.20 -4.73 17.14
C THR A 343 22.57 -4.10 16.91
N VAL A 344 22.71 -2.83 17.28
CA VAL A 344 23.96 -2.04 17.20
C VAL A 344 24.38 -1.59 18.60
N ASP A 345 25.61 -1.85 19.02
CA ASP A 345 26.13 -1.31 20.28
C ASP A 345 26.60 0.15 20.14
N GLU A 346 27.04 0.75 21.26
CA GLU A 346 27.42 2.15 21.33
C GLU A 346 28.72 2.47 20.56
N GLY A 347 29.70 1.56 20.61
CA GLY A 347 30.95 1.71 19.86
C GLY A 347 30.74 1.58 18.35
N ALA A 348 29.91 0.63 17.91
CA ALA A 348 29.49 0.50 16.52
C ALA A 348 28.72 1.73 16.04
N LEU A 349 27.79 2.27 16.84
CA LEU A 349 27.08 3.51 16.51
C LEU A 349 28.05 4.68 16.33
N SER A 350 29.07 4.79 17.18
CA SER A 350 30.10 5.83 17.08
C SER A 350 30.91 5.72 15.79
N LEU A 351 31.30 4.51 15.41
CA LEU A 351 32.01 4.26 14.15
C LEU A 351 31.14 4.57 12.92
N LEU A 352 29.88 4.11 12.93
CA LEU A 352 28.94 4.34 11.83
C LEU A 352 28.60 5.82 11.67
N THR A 353 28.39 6.55 12.77
CA THR A 353 28.13 8.00 12.71
C THR A 353 29.34 8.78 12.21
N GLY A 354 30.55 8.46 12.68
CA GLY A 354 31.79 9.07 12.17
C GLY A 354 31.99 8.85 10.67
N SER A 355 31.58 7.69 10.14
CA SER A 355 31.65 7.44 8.69
C SER A 355 30.76 8.37 7.86
N LEU A 356 29.67 8.90 8.42
CA LEU A 356 28.76 9.80 7.72
C LEU A 356 29.33 11.21 7.55
N GLU A 357 30.31 11.61 8.36
CA GLU A 357 31.02 12.89 8.16
C GLU A 357 31.79 12.90 6.84
N ILE A 358 32.28 11.73 6.42
CA ILE A 358 33.04 11.54 5.19
C ILE A 358 32.10 11.18 4.04
N ASN A 359 31.12 10.31 4.30
CA ASN A 359 30.19 9.85 3.28
C ASN A 359 29.22 10.98 2.87
N THR A 360 29.20 11.33 1.59
CA THR A 360 28.34 12.40 1.04
C THR A 360 27.13 11.88 0.26
N THR A 361 27.02 10.57 0.07
CA THR A 361 26.09 9.92 -0.87
C THR A 361 24.90 9.29 -0.16
N LEU A 362 25.13 8.76 1.05
CA LEU A 362 24.09 8.24 1.93
C LEU A 362 23.18 9.38 2.31
N LYS A 363 21.88 9.20 2.03
CA LYS A 363 20.80 10.14 2.35
C LYS A 363 20.01 9.71 3.57
N LYS A 364 19.98 8.40 3.86
CA LYS A 364 19.25 7.88 5.01
C LYS A 364 19.89 6.63 5.62
N MET A 365 20.07 6.62 6.93
CA MET A 365 20.42 5.45 7.73
C MET A 365 19.30 5.20 8.76
N MET A 366 18.80 3.97 8.88
CA MET A 366 17.75 3.62 9.85
C MET A 366 18.30 2.65 10.90
N ILE A 367 18.21 3.00 12.18
CA ILE A 367 18.77 2.24 13.30
C ILE A 367 17.68 1.80 14.28
N GLY A 368 17.81 0.58 14.77
CA GLY A 368 16.82 -0.15 15.54
C GLY A 368 16.89 0.00 17.06
N LYS A 369 15.97 -0.71 17.73
CA LYS A 369 15.53 -0.40 19.10
C LYS A 369 16.54 -0.55 20.23
N SER A 370 17.50 -1.42 20.04
CA SER A 370 18.53 -1.74 21.04
C SER A 370 19.68 -0.73 21.08
N SER A 371 19.66 0.28 20.22
CA SER A 371 20.87 1.02 19.82
C SER A 371 20.77 2.53 20.07
N ALA A 372 19.85 2.94 20.93
CA ALA A 372 19.67 4.35 21.26
C ALA A 372 20.92 4.93 21.94
N PRO A 373 21.40 6.12 21.51
CA PRO A 373 22.52 6.80 22.16
C PRO A 373 22.18 7.05 23.64
N ARG A 374 23.13 6.73 24.52
CA ARG A 374 22.93 6.85 25.98
C ARG A 374 23.36 8.22 26.52
N GLY A 375 24.26 8.93 25.82
CA GLY A 375 24.74 10.27 26.17
C GLY A 375 24.26 11.39 25.25
N ARG A 376 24.27 12.63 25.77
CA ARG A 376 23.96 13.86 25.01
C ARG A 376 24.93 14.07 23.84
N ASP A 377 26.21 13.80 24.06
CA ASP A 377 27.25 14.00 23.04
C ASP A 377 27.12 12.97 21.90
N ASP A 378 26.72 11.73 22.21
CA ASP A 378 26.41 10.71 21.21
C ASP A 378 25.21 11.09 20.36
N LEU A 379 24.15 11.58 21.01
CA LEU A 379 22.97 12.08 20.30
C LEU A 379 23.31 13.29 19.44
N LEU A 380 24.12 14.22 19.95
CA LEU A 380 24.59 15.37 19.18
C LEU A 380 25.40 14.93 17.97
N ARG A 381 26.32 13.98 18.12
CA ARG A 381 27.08 13.39 17.02
C ARG A 381 26.17 12.73 15.99
N VAL A 382 25.18 11.93 16.42
CA VAL A 382 24.21 11.30 15.51
C VAL A 382 23.39 12.34 14.74
N LEU A 383 22.99 13.43 15.40
CA LEU A 383 22.23 14.51 14.77
C LEU A 383 23.10 15.39 13.86
N SER A 384 24.35 15.65 14.24
CA SER A 384 25.28 16.54 13.54
C SER A 384 26.00 15.86 12.37
N ALA A 385 26.47 14.63 12.53
CA ALA A 385 27.19 13.88 11.50
C ALA A 385 26.34 13.65 10.24
N GLY A 386 25.02 13.68 10.38
CA GLY A 386 24.09 13.38 9.31
C GLY A 386 23.36 14.57 8.69
N GLY A 387 23.18 15.72 9.33
CA GLY A 387 22.21 16.72 8.84
C GLY A 387 20.77 16.19 8.75
N GLY A 388 20.40 15.25 9.63
CA GLY A 388 19.09 14.56 9.61
C GLY A 388 19.03 13.26 8.80
N ARG A 389 20.19 12.74 8.35
CA ARG A 389 20.28 11.46 7.63
C ARG A 389 20.06 10.21 8.50
N ILE A 390 20.19 10.29 9.83
CA ILE A 390 19.98 9.12 10.72
C ILE A 390 18.57 9.15 11.31
N ASP A 391 17.86 8.03 11.18
CA ASP A 391 16.55 7.74 11.77
C ASP A 391 16.76 6.73 12.91
N ILE A 392 16.75 7.20 14.15
CA ILE A 392 16.88 6.36 15.34
C ILE A 392 15.47 5.95 15.78
N SER A 393 15.25 4.66 16.04
CA SER A 393 14.02 4.16 16.65
C SER A 393 14.40 3.17 17.76
N PRO A 394 13.91 3.28 19.02
CA PRO A 394 12.92 4.19 19.56
C PRO A 394 13.52 5.39 20.28
N TRP A 395 12.65 6.35 20.60
CA TRP A 395 12.97 7.51 21.41
C TRP A 395 12.49 7.26 22.84
N THR A 396 13.43 7.20 23.78
CA THR A 396 13.15 7.15 25.21
C THR A 396 13.11 8.55 25.81
N ASP A 397 12.56 8.72 27.02
CA ASP A 397 12.58 10.00 27.75
C ASP A 397 13.99 10.60 27.86
N ALA A 398 15.00 9.74 28.05
CA ALA A 398 16.40 10.15 28.09
C ALA A 398 16.88 10.73 26.75
N VAL A 399 16.47 10.15 25.62
CA VAL A 399 16.82 10.64 24.28
C VAL A 399 16.04 11.92 23.95
N VAL A 400 14.77 12.03 24.35
CA VAL A 400 13.95 13.23 24.08
C VAL A 400 14.41 14.43 24.92
N SER A 401 14.75 14.21 26.20
CA SER A 401 15.29 15.27 27.06
C SER A 401 16.66 15.78 26.59
N THR A 402 17.47 14.92 25.97
CA THR A 402 18.75 15.32 25.35
C THR A 402 18.60 15.89 23.94
N LEU A 403 17.54 15.53 23.20
CA LEU A 403 17.20 16.08 21.89
C LEU A 403 16.76 17.55 21.97
N ALA A 404 15.96 17.89 22.98
CA ALA A 404 15.30 19.19 23.04
C ALA A 404 16.27 20.40 23.03
N PRO A 405 17.36 20.41 23.83
CA PRO A 405 18.40 21.44 23.74
C PRO A 405 19.18 21.39 22.43
N SER A 406 19.28 20.22 21.81
CA SER A 406 20.14 19.93 20.65
C SER A 406 19.56 20.43 19.33
N LEU A 407 18.23 20.41 19.17
CA LEU A 407 17.53 20.94 17.99
C LEU A 407 17.64 22.47 17.85
N GLY A 408 17.87 23.19 18.95
CA GLY A 408 18.08 24.63 18.97
C GLY A 408 19.52 25.07 18.64
N MET A 409 20.48 24.13 18.58
CA MET A 409 21.89 24.44 18.34
C MET A 409 22.23 24.48 16.84
N GLN A 410 23.13 25.39 16.47
CA GLN A 410 23.53 25.63 15.08
C GLN A 410 24.18 24.42 14.40
N ALA A 411 24.73 23.48 15.18
CA ALA A 411 25.49 22.31 14.71
C ALA A 411 24.64 21.12 14.22
N ALA A 412 23.36 20.99 14.61
CA ALA A 412 22.58 19.77 14.36
C ALA A 412 21.57 19.87 13.20
N ARG A 413 21.17 21.09 12.80
CA ARG A 413 20.08 21.47 11.85
C ARG A 413 19.52 20.35 10.94
N PRO A 414 18.67 19.44 11.44
CA PRO A 414 18.11 18.39 10.61
C PRO A 414 16.97 18.97 9.76
N GLN A 415 16.89 18.56 8.47
CA GLN A 415 15.78 18.92 7.57
C GLN A 415 14.61 17.91 7.67
N GLU A 416 14.94 16.65 7.91
CA GLU A 416 13.99 15.59 8.19
C GLU A 416 14.22 15.08 9.61
N LEU A 417 13.15 14.89 10.38
CA LEU A 417 13.18 14.29 11.70
C LEU A 417 12.18 13.13 11.73
N SER A 418 12.63 11.96 12.16
CA SER A 418 11.80 10.78 12.33
C SER A 418 11.91 10.31 13.78
N LEU A 419 10.75 10.25 14.45
CA LEU A 419 10.62 9.99 15.88
C LEU A 419 9.76 8.75 16.10
N ASP A 420 10.32 7.69 16.65
CA ASP A 420 9.56 6.55 17.16
C ASP A 420 9.22 6.67 18.65
N VAL A 421 7.95 6.93 18.95
CA VAL A 421 7.36 7.19 20.27
C VAL A 421 6.88 5.88 20.92
N SER A 422 7.58 4.77 20.64
CA SER A 422 7.20 3.41 21.04
C SER A 422 7.40 3.06 22.51
N SER A 423 8.13 3.87 23.28
CA SER A 423 8.16 3.77 24.74
C SER A 423 7.34 4.91 25.30
N ARG A 424 6.44 4.64 26.26
CA ARG A 424 5.63 5.63 26.98
C ARG A 424 6.46 6.87 27.32
N LEU A 425 6.45 7.87 26.45
CA LEU A 425 7.14 9.12 26.72
C LEU A 425 6.38 9.79 27.84
N SER A 426 7.08 10.27 28.87
CA SER A 426 6.43 11.06 29.90
C SER A 426 5.85 12.36 29.31
N ASP A 427 4.81 12.89 29.94
CA ASP A 427 4.25 14.20 29.57
C ASP A 427 5.30 15.31 29.58
N GLU A 428 6.35 15.17 30.41
CA GLU A 428 7.50 16.06 30.42
C GLU A 428 8.32 15.94 29.13
N ALA A 429 8.68 14.72 28.72
CA ALA A 429 9.41 14.49 27.46
C ALA A 429 8.63 15.03 26.25
N LEU A 430 7.32 14.85 26.22
CA LEU A 430 6.45 15.39 25.16
C LEU A 430 6.41 16.92 25.15
N ARG A 431 6.37 17.56 26.33
CA ARG A 431 6.48 19.02 26.46
C ARG A 431 7.83 19.54 25.99
N CYS A 432 8.93 18.86 26.36
CA CYS A 432 10.28 19.20 25.89
C CYS A 432 10.39 19.07 24.36
N LEU A 433 9.85 18.00 23.78
CA LEU A 433 9.83 17.78 22.35
C LEU A 433 9.05 18.89 21.63
N ARG A 434 7.87 19.26 22.14
CA ARG A 434 7.08 20.36 21.61
C ARG A 434 7.86 21.67 21.62
N ALA A 435 8.46 22.03 22.75
CA ALA A 435 9.25 23.26 22.89
C ALA A 435 10.42 23.28 21.89
N ALA A 436 11.12 22.16 21.75
CA ALA A 436 12.25 22.04 20.83
C ALA A 436 11.84 22.18 19.36
N LEU A 437 10.75 21.52 18.97
CA LEU A 437 10.26 21.57 17.59
C LEU A 437 9.62 22.91 17.25
N ARG A 438 9.05 23.64 18.22
CA ARG A 438 8.56 25.01 18.00
C ARG A 438 9.67 25.95 17.55
N GLU A 439 10.84 25.85 18.18
CA GLU A 439 12.00 26.68 17.85
C GLU A 439 12.83 26.13 16.66
N ALA A 440 12.61 24.87 16.26
CA ALA A 440 13.33 24.21 15.18
C ALA A 440 12.95 24.78 13.80
N ARG A 441 13.73 25.74 13.31
CA ARG A 441 13.52 26.36 11.99
C ARG A 441 13.99 25.52 10.80
N SER A 442 14.80 24.49 11.03
CA SER A 442 15.38 23.64 9.98
C SER A 442 14.49 22.47 9.58
N VAL A 443 13.66 21.94 10.49
CA VAL A 443 12.86 20.73 10.23
C VAL A 443 11.71 21.07 9.28
N ARG A 444 11.69 20.45 8.10
CA ARG A 444 10.63 20.57 7.09
C ARG A 444 9.69 19.37 7.09
N LYS A 445 10.20 18.21 7.47
CA LYS A 445 9.47 16.94 7.45
C LYS A 445 9.59 16.23 8.78
N LEU A 446 8.44 15.93 9.39
CA LEU A 446 8.32 15.20 10.64
C LEU A 446 7.66 13.85 10.40
N THR A 447 8.33 12.75 10.74
CA THR A 447 7.73 11.42 10.77
C THR A 447 7.59 10.98 12.22
N LEU A 448 6.39 10.62 12.67
CA LEU A 448 6.15 10.03 13.98
C LEU A 448 5.75 8.56 13.81
N HIS A 449 6.61 7.66 14.24
CA HIS A 449 6.32 6.25 14.45
C HIS A 449 5.76 6.08 15.87
N VAL A 450 4.66 5.35 16.06
CA VAL A 450 3.99 5.25 17.35
C VAL A 450 3.49 3.81 17.51
N THR A 451 4.18 3.00 18.30
CA THR A 451 3.86 1.56 18.43
C THR A 451 3.05 1.22 19.69
N ASP A 452 2.90 2.16 20.62
CA ASP A 452 2.19 1.98 21.89
C ASP A 452 1.00 2.95 22.01
N SER A 453 0.13 2.73 23.00
CA SER A 453 -1.06 3.55 23.26
C SER A 453 -0.69 5.03 23.40
N ILE A 454 -1.25 5.87 22.54
CA ILE A 454 -1.19 7.33 22.68
C ILE A 454 -2.00 7.72 23.92
N GLY A 455 -1.33 8.27 24.94
CA GLY A 455 -2.02 9.04 25.98
C GLY A 455 -2.51 10.38 25.41
N PRO A 456 -3.62 10.96 25.93
CA PRO A 456 -4.18 12.23 25.44
C PRO A 456 -3.11 13.34 25.31
N ALA A 457 -2.12 13.35 26.19
CA ALA A 457 -0.99 14.29 26.17
C ALA A 457 -0.16 14.27 24.86
N LEU A 458 0.08 13.10 24.23
CA LEU A 458 0.81 13.04 22.96
C LEU A 458 -0.05 13.54 21.78
N GLY A 459 -1.35 13.22 21.80
CA GLY A 459 -2.31 13.74 20.81
C GLY A 459 -2.39 15.27 20.85
N ASP A 460 -2.53 15.83 22.05
CA ASP A 460 -2.53 17.27 22.29
C ASP A 460 -1.20 17.91 21.92
N ALA A 461 -0.06 17.32 22.33
CA ALA A 461 1.26 17.84 22.01
C ALA A 461 1.52 17.93 20.50
N VAL A 462 1.09 16.92 19.73
CA VAL A 462 1.22 16.93 18.25
C VAL A 462 0.24 17.93 17.63
N ALA A 463 -1.01 18.00 18.11
CA ALA A 463 -1.99 18.97 17.60
C ALA A 463 -1.50 20.42 17.78
N TYR A 464 -1.08 20.77 19.00
CA TYR A 464 -0.54 22.10 19.29
C TYR A 464 0.76 22.40 18.55
N LEU A 465 1.62 21.41 18.36
CA LEU A 465 2.84 21.58 17.57
C LEU A 465 2.55 21.97 16.12
N LEU A 466 1.50 21.40 15.52
CA LEU A 466 1.10 21.71 14.14
C LEU A 466 0.36 23.05 14.01
N GLU A 467 -0.23 23.54 15.10
CA GLU A 467 -0.80 24.89 15.18
C GLU A 467 0.30 25.95 15.28
N ASP A 468 1.33 25.70 16.10
CA ASP A 468 2.37 26.69 16.44
C ASP A 468 3.61 26.66 15.50
N ASN A 469 3.82 25.59 14.73
CA ASN A 469 4.98 25.45 13.83
C ASN A 469 4.61 25.72 12.36
N HIS A 470 5.21 26.76 11.76
CA HIS A 470 5.00 27.14 10.36
C HIS A 470 6.07 26.65 9.38
N PHE A 471 7.05 25.88 9.88
CA PHE A 471 8.21 25.43 9.12
C PHE A 471 8.06 23.98 8.64
N ILE A 472 7.29 23.15 9.34
CA ILE A 472 7.02 21.76 8.98
C ILE A 472 5.97 21.74 7.86
N THR A 473 6.37 21.33 6.67
CA THR A 473 5.49 21.22 5.50
C THR A 473 4.89 19.83 5.33
N THR A 474 5.52 18.82 5.93
CA THR A 474 5.12 17.41 5.80
C THR A 474 5.11 16.72 7.16
N VAL A 475 3.99 16.07 7.49
CA VAL A 475 3.84 15.25 8.70
C VAL A 475 3.41 13.85 8.29
N LYS A 476 4.16 12.84 8.75
CA LYS A 476 3.89 11.42 8.50
C LYS A 476 3.71 10.68 9.81
N LEU A 477 2.50 10.23 10.10
CA LEU A 477 2.18 9.40 11.25
C LEU A 477 2.16 7.93 10.82
N LYS A 478 2.87 7.06 11.55
CA LYS A 478 2.93 5.61 11.34
C LYS A 478 2.64 4.92 12.67
N TRP A 479 1.58 4.12 12.75
CA TRP A 479 1.24 3.36 13.94
C TRP A 479 1.44 1.86 13.75
N ASP A 480 1.89 1.18 14.81
CA ASP A 480 2.02 -0.28 14.88
C ASP A 480 1.58 -0.77 16.26
N ILE A 481 0.26 -0.85 16.52
CA ILE A 481 -0.26 -1.06 17.89
C ILE A 481 -0.97 -2.42 18.05
N ARG A 482 -0.51 -3.21 19.05
CA ARG A 482 -1.15 -4.44 19.57
C ARG A 482 -2.19 -4.18 20.69
N SER A 483 -2.36 -2.94 21.16
CA SER A 483 -3.25 -2.58 22.28
C SER A 483 -3.78 -1.13 22.28
N ASN A 484 -5.12 -0.98 22.27
CA ASN A 484 -5.95 0.22 22.57
C ASN A 484 -5.35 1.63 22.56
N PRO A 485 -5.81 2.47 21.62
CA PRO A 485 -5.80 3.92 21.78
C PRO A 485 -7.24 4.48 21.83
N VAL A 486 -7.52 5.33 22.81
CA VAL A 486 -8.58 6.35 22.70
C VAL A 486 -7.90 7.57 22.08
N LEU A 487 -8.22 7.90 20.84
CA LEU A 487 -7.69 9.08 20.16
C LEU A 487 -8.67 10.24 20.31
N GLN A 488 -8.22 11.31 20.97
CA GLN A 488 -8.75 12.66 20.78
C GLN A 488 -7.64 13.47 20.10
N LEU A 489 -7.70 13.59 18.78
CA LEU A 489 -6.96 14.64 18.07
C LEU A 489 -7.94 15.78 17.88
N ASN A 490 -7.67 16.91 18.52
CA ASN A 490 -8.45 18.14 18.36
C ASN A 490 -7.58 19.10 17.54
N ILE A 491 -7.64 19.00 16.20
CA ILE A 491 -6.93 19.94 15.33
C ILE A 491 -7.81 21.19 15.23
N GLY A 492 -7.47 22.21 16.02
CA GLY A 492 -8.18 23.47 16.16
C GLY A 492 -7.48 24.59 15.41
N GLY A 493 -7.27 24.46 14.10
CA GLY A 493 -6.60 25.51 13.33
C GLY A 493 -6.49 25.17 11.85
N ARG A 494 -6.28 26.18 11.00
CA ARG A 494 -6.05 26.00 9.56
C ARG A 494 -4.89 25.01 9.36
N PRO A 495 -5.07 23.88 8.67
CA PRO A 495 -3.95 22.97 8.43
C PRO A 495 -2.97 23.63 7.45
N SER A 496 -1.73 23.83 7.89
CA SER A 496 -0.63 24.33 7.04
C SER A 496 0.43 23.29 6.61
N PRO A 497 0.25 21.95 6.70
CA PRO A 497 1.04 21.03 5.89
C PRO A 497 0.35 20.72 4.55
N ALA A 498 1.08 20.93 3.45
CA ALA A 498 0.63 20.55 2.10
C ALA A 498 0.38 19.04 1.96
N HIS A 499 1.02 18.20 2.80
CA HIS A 499 0.89 16.75 2.78
C HIS A 499 0.74 16.16 4.20
N PHE A 500 -0.39 15.52 4.48
CA PHE A 500 -0.66 14.79 5.72
C PHE A 500 -0.76 13.29 5.44
N TRP A 501 -0.08 12.44 6.21
CA TRP A 501 -0.08 10.98 5.98
C TRP A 501 -0.35 10.24 7.29
N LEU A 502 -1.31 9.31 7.27
CA LEU A 502 -1.85 8.67 8.47
C LEU A 502 -1.87 7.13 8.37
N ASN A 503 -0.73 6.45 8.49
CA ASN A 503 -0.73 4.99 8.41
C ASN A 503 -1.02 4.36 9.79
N SER A 504 -2.23 3.87 10.06
CA SER A 504 -2.58 3.23 11.35
C SER A 504 -2.54 1.71 11.33
N SER A 505 -2.47 1.07 12.51
CA SER A 505 -2.91 -0.29 12.77
C SER A 505 -3.45 -0.38 14.19
N PHE A 506 -4.78 -0.51 14.35
CA PHE A 506 -5.43 -0.56 15.67
C PHE A 506 -5.72 -2.00 16.13
N ARG A 507 -5.82 -2.19 17.45
CA ARG A 507 -6.60 -3.25 18.13
C ARG A 507 -7.48 -2.62 19.22
N ALA A 508 -8.81 -2.57 19.07
CA ALA A 508 -9.70 -1.86 19.99
C ALA A 508 -10.45 -2.78 20.98
N THR A 509 -10.65 -2.25 22.20
CA THR A 509 -11.60 -2.71 23.23
C THR A 509 -12.66 -1.63 23.49
N PRO A 510 -13.82 -1.95 24.11
CA PRO A 510 -15.10 -1.23 23.93
C PRO A 510 -15.25 0.19 24.54
N ARG A 511 -14.20 0.97 24.83
CA ARG A 511 -14.33 2.19 25.67
C ARG A 511 -13.83 3.52 25.11
N GLY A 512 -13.56 3.65 23.80
CA GLY A 512 -13.11 4.93 23.20
C GLY A 512 -14.15 5.63 22.31
N ARG A 513 -14.50 6.88 22.61
CA ARG A 513 -15.29 7.76 21.73
C ARG A 513 -14.40 8.53 20.76
N TRP A 514 -14.70 8.49 19.46
CA TRP A 514 -14.09 9.33 18.42
C TRP A 514 -15.01 10.49 18.05
N HIS A 515 -14.48 11.71 18.01
CA HIS A 515 -15.19 12.88 17.50
C HIS A 515 -14.96 13.02 15.99
N SER A 516 -16.03 13.06 15.19
CA SER A 516 -16.02 13.16 13.72
C SER A 516 -15.38 14.44 13.16
N ASN A 517 -15.18 15.45 14.01
CA ASN A 517 -14.74 16.79 13.61
C ASN A 517 -13.30 16.85 13.05
N THR A 518 -12.43 15.92 13.40
CA THR A 518 -11.00 16.03 13.04
C THR A 518 -10.71 15.61 11.59
N LEU A 519 -11.40 14.57 11.09
CA LEU A 519 -11.27 14.11 9.70
C LEU A 519 -12.00 15.04 8.73
N GLY A 520 -13.19 15.53 9.10
CA GLY A 520 -13.95 16.49 8.30
C GLY A 520 -13.22 17.82 8.07
N LYS A 521 -12.37 18.25 9.02
CA LYS A 521 -11.54 19.46 8.89
C LYS A 521 -10.18 19.23 8.22
N ALA A 522 -9.67 17.99 8.22
CA ALA A 522 -8.48 17.60 7.47
C ALA A 522 -8.71 17.47 5.95
N GLY A 523 -9.96 17.61 5.49
CA GLY A 523 -10.39 17.49 4.08
C GLY A 523 -9.77 18.48 3.09
N SER A 524 -8.95 19.43 3.54
CA SER A 524 -8.15 20.32 2.66
C SER A 524 -6.70 19.86 2.43
N ALA A 525 -6.22 18.83 3.15
CA ALA A 525 -4.88 18.29 2.95
C ALA A 525 -4.82 17.42 1.68
N ALA A 526 -3.77 17.57 0.86
CA ALA A 526 -3.67 16.96 -0.47
C ALA A 526 -3.66 15.42 -0.49
N ARG A 527 -3.47 14.77 0.67
CA ARG A 527 -3.45 13.32 0.86
C ARG A 527 -3.96 13.04 2.26
N THR A 528 -4.83 12.05 2.43
CA THR A 528 -5.10 11.37 3.70
C THR A 528 -5.27 9.89 3.37
N ARG A 529 -4.27 9.07 3.68
CA ARG A 529 -4.36 7.61 3.61
C ARG A 529 -4.43 7.12 5.05
N VAL A 530 -5.48 6.40 5.41
CA VAL A 530 -5.69 5.81 6.74
C VAL A 530 -5.35 4.32 6.67
N GLY A 531 -4.36 3.89 7.44
CA GLY A 531 -4.02 2.46 7.61
C GLY A 531 -4.81 1.79 8.75
N ALA A 532 -4.87 0.45 8.75
CA ALA A 532 -5.32 -0.51 9.77
C ALA A 532 -6.13 0.04 10.95
N LEU A 533 -7.44 -0.27 10.98
CA LEU A 533 -8.41 0.11 12.00
C LEU A 533 -9.16 -1.15 12.49
N ASP A 534 -8.74 -1.69 13.64
CA ASP A 534 -9.57 -2.57 14.46
C ASP A 534 -10.43 -1.73 15.39
N CYS A 535 -11.73 -1.80 15.16
CA CYS A 535 -12.69 -0.92 15.77
C CYS A 535 -13.88 -1.72 16.26
N ARG A 536 -14.09 -1.71 17.58
CA ARG A 536 -15.33 -2.18 18.18
C ARG A 536 -16.27 -0.98 18.41
N CYS A 537 -17.25 -0.87 17.52
CA CYS A 537 -18.64 -0.43 17.73
C CYS A 537 -19.08 1.06 17.90
N GLU A 538 -18.25 2.10 18.02
CA GLU A 538 -18.76 3.50 17.95
C GLU A 538 -17.92 4.45 17.08
N GLY A 539 -16.58 4.35 17.16
CA GLY A 539 -15.70 5.21 16.36
C GLY A 539 -15.79 4.97 14.83
N VAL A 540 -16.26 3.80 14.41
CA VAL A 540 -16.38 3.44 12.99
C VAL A 540 -17.46 4.23 12.28
N CYS A 541 -18.61 4.45 12.92
CA CYS A 541 -19.69 5.26 12.35
C CYS A 541 -19.19 6.69 12.11
N SER A 542 -18.45 7.26 13.07
CA SER A 542 -17.84 8.59 12.93
C SER A 542 -16.80 8.65 11.81
N VAL A 543 -16.01 7.58 11.60
CA VAL A 543 -15.05 7.48 10.47
C VAL A 543 -15.80 7.34 9.14
N ALA A 544 -16.83 6.49 9.06
CA ALA A 544 -17.64 6.34 7.85
C ALA A 544 -18.33 7.66 7.48
N LEU A 545 -18.89 8.37 8.45
CA LEU A 545 -19.46 9.71 8.28
C LEU A 545 -18.40 10.70 7.78
N ALA A 546 -17.25 10.77 8.44
CA ALA A 546 -16.19 11.69 8.03
C ALA A 546 -15.60 11.38 6.64
N LEU A 547 -15.49 10.10 6.27
CA LEU A 547 -15.10 9.66 4.92
C LEU A 547 -16.18 9.99 3.88
N THR A 548 -17.45 10.05 4.30
CA THR A 548 -18.57 10.43 3.44
C THR A 548 -18.51 11.92 3.15
N ASP A 549 -18.23 12.71 4.19
CA ASP A 549 -18.04 14.16 4.13
C ASP A 549 -16.76 14.56 3.37
N SER A 550 -15.78 13.66 3.29
CA SER A 550 -14.48 13.88 2.62
C SER A 550 -14.30 12.94 1.40
N PRO A 551 -14.89 13.26 0.23
CA PRO A 551 -14.83 12.40 -0.96
C PRO A 551 -13.42 12.25 -1.55
N THR A 552 -12.44 13.02 -1.07
CA THR A 552 -11.03 13.00 -1.48
C THR A 552 -10.24 11.82 -0.92
N VAL A 553 -10.76 11.13 0.11
CA VAL A 553 -10.11 9.97 0.73
C VAL A 553 -10.46 8.70 -0.04
N THR A 554 -9.50 8.15 -0.77
CA THR A 554 -9.76 7.11 -1.78
C THR A 554 -9.00 5.81 -1.55
N SER A 555 -8.15 5.79 -0.54
CA SER A 555 -7.46 4.60 -0.06
C SER A 555 -7.56 4.54 1.45
N PHE A 556 -8.07 3.43 1.94
CA PHE A 556 -8.15 3.09 3.35
C PHE A 556 -7.80 1.61 3.43
N GLU A 557 -6.66 1.31 4.03
CA GLU A 557 -6.16 -0.05 4.13
C GLU A 557 -6.30 -0.47 5.57
N ALA A 558 -7.49 -0.90 5.99
CA ALA A 558 -7.66 -1.33 7.35
C ALA A 558 -7.26 -2.81 7.55
N GLY A 559 -6.06 -3.07 8.05
CA GLY A 559 -5.80 -4.30 8.79
C GLY A 559 -6.79 -4.43 9.95
N ASN A 560 -7.49 -5.57 9.96
CA ASN A 560 -8.35 -6.03 11.04
C ASN A 560 -9.60 -5.17 11.30
N ILE A 561 -10.46 -4.93 10.30
CA ILE A 561 -11.81 -4.39 10.60
C ILE A 561 -12.63 -5.49 11.29
N CYS A 562 -13.10 -5.24 12.52
CA CYS A 562 -14.15 -6.06 13.11
C CYS A 562 -15.45 -5.75 12.35
N LEU A 563 -15.91 -6.70 11.53
CA LEU A 563 -17.07 -6.51 10.65
C LEU A 563 -18.38 -6.72 11.39
N ASP A 564 -18.66 -5.73 12.24
CA ASP A 564 -20.01 -5.36 12.65
C ASP A 564 -20.59 -4.41 11.58
N PHE A 565 -21.90 -4.09 11.61
CA PHE A 565 -22.56 -3.18 10.66
C PHE A 565 -21.75 -1.89 10.30
N PRO A 566 -21.11 -1.19 11.26
CA PRO A 566 -20.33 0.02 10.96
C PRO A 566 -19.09 -0.21 10.06
N GLY A 567 -18.43 -1.37 10.16
CA GLY A 567 -17.23 -1.66 9.36
C GLY A 567 -17.52 -1.74 7.86
N PHE A 568 -18.72 -2.21 7.52
CA PHE A 568 -19.23 -2.21 6.16
C PHE A 568 -19.45 -0.80 5.61
N ASP A 569 -19.93 0.14 6.43
CA ASP A 569 -20.17 1.51 6.00
C ASP A 569 -18.87 2.22 5.59
N VAL A 570 -17.78 1.99 6.33
CA VAL A 570 -16.46 2.52 5.95
C VAL A 570 -16.04 2.00 4.58
N CYS A 571 -16.06 0.68 4.37
CA CYS A 571 -15.68 0.05 3.11
C CYS A 571 -16.55 0.49 1.93
N LYS A 572 -17.86 0.61 2.16
CA LYS A 572 -18.83 1.14 1.20
C LYS A 572 -18.46 2.57 0.82
N THR A 573 -18.13 3.43 1.78
CA THR A 573 -17.75 4.82 1.54
C THR A 573 -16.42 4.94 0.78
N ILE A 574 -15.43 4.10 1.08
CA ILE A 574 -14.15 4.09 0.34
C ILE A 574 -14.36 3.67 -1.11
N THR A 575 -15.14 2.61 -1.32
CA THR A 575 -15.50 2.13 -2.66
C THR A 575 -16.25 3.20 -3.43
N ARG A 576 -17.16 3.93 -2.76
CA ARG A 576 -17.85 5.11 -3.32
C ARG A 576 -16.85 6.21 -3.72
N ASN A 577 -15.92 6.59 -2.83
CA ASN A 577 -14.96 7.66 -3.08
C ASN A 577 -14.01 7.32 -4.25
N LEU A 578 -13.57 6.05 -4.35
CA LEU A 578 -12.80 5.57 -5.51
C LEU A 578 -13.63 5.62 -6.80
N GLY A 579 -14.91 5.23 -6.74
CA GLY A 579 -15.86 5.37 -7.85
C GLY A 579 -16.01 6.82 -8.31
N LEU A 580 -16.11 7.78 -7.38
CA LEU A 580 -16.19 9.21 -7.68
C LEU A 580 -14.94 9.71 -8.42
N LEU A 581 -13.74 9.32 -8.00
CA LEU A 581 -12.50 9.67 -8.72
C LEU A 581 -12.49 9.14 -10.14
N ASN A 582 -12.91 7.89 -10.33
CA ASN A 582 -12.94 7.25 -11.65
C ASN A 582 -13.99 7.92 -12.56
N ASP A 583 -15.19 8.22 -12.03
CA ASP A 583 -16.25 8.90 -12.77
C ASP A 583 -15.85 10.34 -13.13
N ALA A 584 -15.22 11.08 -12.21
CA ALA A 584 -14.65 12.40 -12.51
C ALA A 584 -13.55 12.32 -13.59
N THR A 585 -12.70 11.28 -13.54
CA THR A 585 -11.64 11.05 -14.53
C THR A 585 -12.23 10.78 -15.92
N ARG A 586 -13.32 10.01 -16.00
CA ARG A 586 -14.05 9.77 -17.26
C ARG A 586 -14.64 11.04 -17.85
N PHE A 587 -15.17 11.90 -17.00
CA PHE A 587 -15.68 13.19 -17.43
C PHE A 587 -14.57 14.06 -18.03
N VAL A 588 -13.40 14.11 -17.39
CA VAL A 588 -12.25 14.88 -17.90
C VAL A 588 -11.72 14.30 -19.22
N THR A 589 -11.62 12.97 -19.31
CA THR A 589 -11.10 12.26 -20.49
C THR A 589 -12.13 12.10 -21.63
N ARG A 590 -13.38 12.52 -21.41
CA ARG A 590 -14.51 12.39 -22.34
C ARG A 590 -14.89 10.94 -22.65
N ALA A 591 -14.49 10.01 -21.80
CA ALA A 591 -14.90 8.61 -21.91
C ALA A 591 -16.38 8.41 -21.52
N ASP A 592 -16.89 9.23 -20.58
CA ASP A 592 -18.29 9.22 -20.14
C ASP A 592 -18.67 10.64 -19.70
N VAL A 593 -19.67 11.23 -20.37
CA VAL A 593 -20.14 12.61 -20.12
C VAL A 593 -21.54 12.62 -19.48
N SER A 594 -21.94 11.51 -18.85
CA SER A 594 -23.21 11.42 -18.12
C SER A 594 -23.29 12.42 -16.95
N LYS A 595 -24.52 12.75 -16.55
CA LYS A 595 -24.82 13.55 -15.34
C LYS A 595 -24.06 13.04 -14.11
N ARG A 596 -23.99 11.72 -13.94
CA ARG A 596 -23.24 11.06 -12.85
C ARG A 596 -21.75 11.44 -12.86
N CYS A 597 -21.10 11.35 -14.01
CA CYS A 597 -19.67 11.70 -14.15
C CYS A 597 -19.44 13.20 -13.97
N ALA A 598 -20.37 14.04 -14.45
CA ALA A 598 -20.34 15.48 -14.24
C ALA A 598 -20.46 15.88 -12.76
N LEU A 599 -21.37 15.24 -12.01
CA LEU A 599 -21.52 15.43 -10.56
C LEU A 599 -20.24 15.05 -9.80
N ALA A 600 -19.64 13.93 -10.16
CA ALA A 600 -18.37 13.49 -9.57
C ALA A 600 -17.24 14.48 -9.88
N PHE A 601 -17.18 14.99 -11.12
CA PHE A 601 -16.23 16.02 -11.52
C PHE A 601 -16.43 17.33 -10.74
N GLU A 602 -17.63 17.88 -10.65
CA GLU A 602 -17.90 19.10 -9.87
C GLU A 602 -17.49 18.97 -8.40
N THR A 603 -17.69 17.78 -7.82
CA THR A 603 -17.33 17.48 -6.43
C THR A 603 -15.81 17.50 -6.22
N LEU A 604 -15.02 17.11 -7.22
CA LEU A 604 -13.58 16.82 -7.09
C LEU A 604 -12.67 17.75 -7.90
N ALA A 605 -13.20 18.61 -8.76
CA ALA A 605 -12.41 19.41 -9.71
C ALA A 605 -11.36 20.30 -9.04
N THR A 606 -11.61 20.77 -7.83
CA THR A 606 -10.68 21.60 -7.06
C THR A 606 -9.76 20.78 -6.14
N ALA A 607 -10.01 19.48 -5.98
CA ALA A 607 -9.26 18.62 -5.09
C ALA A 607 -7.86 18.29 -5.64
N PRO A 608 -6.77 18.52 -4.89
CA PRO A 608 -5.42 18.10 -5.28
C PRO A 608 -5.31 16.59 -5.52
N SER A 609 -6.00 15.78 -4.71
CA SER A 609 -5.99 14.31 -4.84
C SER A 609 -6.59 13.82 -6.16
N PHE A 610 -7.53 14.56 -6.75
CA PHE A 610 -8.07 14.24 -8.07
C PHE A 610 -7.05 14.48 -9.18
N ARG A 611 -6.26 15.56 -9.10
CA ARG A 611 -5.18 15.83 -10.07
C ARG A 611 -4.10 14.77 -10.05
N GLU A 612 -3.72 14.31 -8.86
CA GLU A 612 -2.76 13.20 -8.71
C GLU A 612 -3.31 11.90 -9.31
N HIS A 613 -4.58 11.57 -9.03
CA HIS A 613 -5.23 10.40 -9.62
C HIS A 613 -5.32 10.50 -11.15
N LEU A 614 -5.69 11.66 -11.67
CA LEU A 614 -5.75 11.94 -13.10
C LEU A 614 -4.37 11.76 -13.76
N SER A 615 -3.31 12.28 -13.14
CA SER A 615 -1.92 12.11 -13.60
C SER A 615 -1.54 10.63 -13.61
N LYS A 616 -1.86 9.89 -12.55
CA LYS A 616 -1.59 8.45 -12.46
C LYS A 616 -2.32 7.64 -13.54
N VAL A 617 -3.59 7.96 -13.80
CA VAL A 617 -4.43 7.21 -14.75
C VAL A 617 -4.10 7.56 -16.20
N THR A 618 -3.78 8.83 -16.48
CA THR A 618 -3.54 9.30 -17.86
C THR A 618 -2.07 9.32 -18.26
N GLY A 619 -1.14 9.19 -17.29
CA GLY A 619 0.29 9.35 -17.50
C GLY A 619 0.73 10.80 -17.78
N LYS A 620 -0.18 11.77 -17.68
CA LYS A 620 0.08 13.19 -17.95
C LYS A 620 0.79 13.87 -16.78
N SER A 621 1.53 14.93 -17.08
CA SER A 621 2.14 15.80 -16.08
C SER A 621 1.09 16.59 -15.29
N GLU A 622 1.48 17.17 -14.15
CA GLU A 622 0.57 17.92 -13.28
C GLU A 622 -0.06 19.13 -13.99
N THR A 623 0.72 19.85 -14.81
CA THR A 623 0.27 21.01 -15.57
C THR A 623 -0.73 20.63 -16.67
N GLU A 624 -0.48 19.52 -17.37
CA GLU A 624 -1.41 18.98 -18.37
C GLU A 624 -2.72 18.51 -17.72
N CYS A 625 -2.65 17.92 -16.52
CA CYS A 625 -3.83 17.55 -15.74
C CYS A 625 -4.64 18.78 -15.34
N GLU A 626 -3.99 19.86 -14.90
CA GLU A 626 -4.67 21.11 -14.56
C GLU A 626 -5.38 21.73 -15.77
N LEU A 627 -4.73 21.76 -16.93
CA LEU A 627 -5.34 22.23 -18.18
C LEU A 627 -6.54 21.36 -18.57
N ALA A 628 -6.42 20.03 -18.45
CA ALA A 628 -7.51 19.11 -18.75
C ALA A 628 -8.73 19.33 -17.83
N VAL A 629 -8.51 19.55 -16.54
CA VAL A 629 -9.57 19.88 -15.58
C VAL A 629 -10.26 21.20 -15.95
N ARG A 630 -9.50 22.25 -16.30
CA ARG A 630 -10.08 23.53 -16.74
C ARG A 630 -10.90 23.38 -18.03
N ALA A 631 -10.41 22.60 -18.98
CA ALA A 631 -11.13 22.31 -20.23
C ALA A 631 -12.42 21.52 -19.99
N ALA A 632 -12.41 20.58 -19.05
CA ALA A 632 -13.61 19.84 -18.65
C ALA A 632 -14.66 20.74 -17.99
N ALA A 633 -14.24 21.69 -17.13
CA ALA A 633 -15.14 22.67 -16.54
C ALA A 633 -15.79 23.58 -17.60
N GLY A 634 -15.01 24.05 -18.58
CA GLY A 634 -15.54 24.84 -19.70
C GLY A 634 -16.59 24.07 -20.51
N PHE A 635 -16.34 22.79 -20.77
CA PHE A 635 -17.30 21.94 -21.48
C PHE A 635 -18.57 21.65 -20.70
N LEU A 636 -18.47 21.42 -19.38
CA LEU A 636 -19.65 21.27 -18.54
C LEU A 636 -20.52 22.54 -18.61
N ALA A 637 -19.89 23.72 -18.56
CA ALA A 637 -20.61 24.98 -18.66
C ALA A 637 -21.30 25.17 -20.03
N ASP A 638 -20.66 24.73 -21.12
CA ASP A 638 -21.23 24.79 -22.48
C ASP A 638 -22.39 23.81 -22.69
N ASN A 639 -22.32 22.64 -22.06
CA ASN A 639 -23.24 21.53 -22.31
C ASN A 639 -24.13 21.24 -21.11
N PHE A 640 -24.23 22.19 -20.18
CA PHE A 640 -24.87 22.00 -18.87
C PHE A 640 -26.27 21.41 -19.00
N PHE A 641 -27.14 22.03 -19.81
CA PHE A 641 -28.54 21.62 -19.96
C PHE A 641 -28.69 20.21 -20.54
N VAL A 642 -27.80 19.81 -21.45
CA VAL A 642 -27.81 18.47 -22.07
C VAL A 642 -27.30 17.43 -21.09
N ILE A 643 -26.15 17.69 -20.46
CA ILE A 643 -25.50 16.78 -19.51
C ILE A 643 -26.38 16.53 -18.28
N THR A 644 -27.05 17.57 -17.79
CA THR A 644 -27.94 17.48 -16.62
C THR A 644 -29.33 16.91 -16.95
N GLY A 645 -29.65 16.72 -18.23
CA GLY A 645 -30.93 16.19 -18.69
C GLY A 645 -32.08 17.21 -18.72
N VAL A 646 -31.81 18.50 -18.51
CA VAL A 646 -32.81 19.58 -18.63
C VAL A 646 -33.34 19.67 -20.06
N VAL A 647 -32.49 19.40 -21.06
CA VAL A 647 -32.86 19.30 -22.47
C VAL A 647 -32.25 18.05 -23.09
N GLN A 648 -32.92 17.46 -24.09
CA GLN A 648 -32.42 16.24 -24.75
C GLN A 648 -31.28 16.50 -25.76
N ARG A 649 -31.28 17.66 -26.42
CA ARG A 649 -30.32 17.97 -27.50
C ARG A 649 -29.83 19.41 -27.44
N SER A 650 -30.74 20.37 -27.38
CA SER A 650 -30.42 21.81 -27.36
C SER A 650 -31.51 22.58 -26.64
N VAL A 651 -31.18 23.78 -26.19
CA VAL A 651 -32.16 24.72 -25.63
C VAL A 651 -32.99 25.29 -26.78
N SER A 652 -34.31 25.24 -26.64
CA SER A 652 -35.28 25.86 -27.55
C SER A 652 -36.43 26.42 -26.72
N CYS A 653 -36.77 27.69 -26.92
CA CYS A 653 -37.82 28.36 -26.17
C CYS A 653 -39.12 28.43 -26.98
N HIS A 654 -40.26 28.48 -26.29
CA HIS A 654 -41.53 28.82 -26.94
C HIS A 654 -41.56 30.31 -27.29
N PRO A 655 -42.18 30.72 -28.42
CA PRO A 655 -42.17 32.11 -28.88
C PRO A 655 -42.56 33.09 -27.77
N GLY A 656 -41.78 34.16 -27.62
CA GLY A 656 -42.02 35.22 -26.63
C GLY A 656 -41.59 36.60 -27.13
N GLU A 657 -42.06 37.65 -26.44
CA GLU A 657 -41.84 39.05 -26.84
C GLU A 657 -40.48 39.62 -26.37
N SER A 658 -39.74 38.89 -25.53
CA SER A 658 -38.45 39.30 -24.96
C SER A 658 -37.31 38.37 -25.36
N THR A 659 -36.05 38.76 -25.09
CA THR A 659 -34.88 37.90 -25.35
C THR A 659 -34.96 36.62 -24.54
N GLN A 660 -34.96 35.47 -25.23
CA GLN A 660 -35.11 34.14 -24.62
C GLN A 660 -33.77 33.39 -24.54
N LEU A 661 -33.78 32.26 -23.83
CA LEU A 661 -32.57 31.51 -23.48
C LEU A 661 -31.86 30.90 -24.71
N ASP A 662 -32.63 30.50 -25.72
CA ASP A 662 -32.14 29.96 -26.99
C ASP A 662 -31.57 31.03 -27.94
N ALA A 663 -31.84 32.31 -27.69
CA ALA A 663 -31.24 33.44 -28.41
C ALA A 663 -29.85 33.83 -27.86
N LEU A 664 -29.40 33.22 -26.75
CA LEU A 664 -28.09 33.50 -26.16
C LEU A 664 -26.97 32.71 -26.87
N ASN A 665 -25.84 33.39 -27.12
CA ASN A 665 -24.63 32.72 -27.58
C ASN A 665 -23.94 31.94 -26.43
N GLY A 666 -22.92 31.13 -26.76
CA GLY A 666 -22.21 30.32 -25.77
C GLY A 666 -21.61 31.11 -24.59
N VAL A 667 -21.22 32.37 -24.81
CA VAL A 667 -20.70 33.23 -23.74
C VAL A 667 -21.83 33.64 -22.78
N GLY A 668 -22.99 34.04 -23.31
CA GLY A 668 -24.17 34.36 -22.51
C GLY A 668 -24.65 33.16 -21.68
N LEU A 669 -24.68 31.97 -22.29
CA LEU A 669 -25.03 30.73 -21.59
C LEU A 669 -24.03 30.39 -20.48
N ARG A 670 -22.71 30.53 -20.70
CA ARG A 670 -21.69 30.33 -19.65
C ARG A 670 -21.85 31.27 -18.46
N VAL A 671 -22.26 32.52 -18.70
CA VAL A 671 -22.53 33.49 -17.62
C VAL A 671 -23.69 33.04 -16.75
N ILE A 672 -24.67 32.33 -17.32
CA ILE A 672 -25.77 31.74 -16.54
C ILE A 672 -25.28 30.47 -15.84
N THR A 673 -24.67 29.54 -16.57
CA THR A 673 -24.31 28.22 -16.04
C THR A 673 -23.19 28.26 -14.99
N ARG A 674 -22.36 29.32 -14.93
CA ARG A 674 -21.39 29.51 -13.82
C ARG A 674 -22.04 29.65 -12.44
N HIS A 675 -23.34 29.99 -12.40
CA HIS A 675 -24.13 30.11 -11.18
C HIS A 675 -24.92 28.83 -10.86
N LEU A 676 -24.83 27.82 -11.72
CA LEU A 676 -25.54 26.54 -11.58
C LEU A 676 -24.54 25.43 -11.28
N ARG A 677 -25.02 24.39 -10.58
CA ARG A 677 -24.32 23.13 -10.37
C ARG A 677 -25.15 21.99 -10.92
N ALA A 678 -24.52 20.95 -11.43
CA ALA A 678 -25.23 19.75 -11.88
C ALA A 678 -26.06 19.12 -10.74
N SER A 679 -25.64 19.33 -9.48
CA SER A 679 -26.39 18.93 -8.28
C SER A 679 -27.71 19.67 -8.08
N ASP A 680 -27.89 20.83 -8.70
CA ASP A 680 -29.11 21.64 -8.56
C ASP A 680 -30.29 21.04 -9.36
N VAL A 681 -29.97 20.22 -10.38
CA VAL A 681 -30.97 19.56 -11.23
C VAL A 681 -31.35 18.21 -10.63
N LYS A 682 -32.57 18.09 -10.11
CA LYS A 682 -33.13 16.83 -9.61
C LYS A 682 -33.56 15.93 -10.78
N ASP A 683 -33.49 14.62 -10.57
CA ASP A 683 -33.96 13.62 -11.53
C ASP A 683 -35.50 13.53 -11.57
#